data_AF-A0A848SNW8-F1
#
_entry.id   AF-A0A848SNW8-F1
#
_cell.length_a   1.000
_cell.length_b   1.000
_cell.length_c   1.000
_cell.angle_alpha   90.00
_cell.angle_beta   90.00
_cell.angle_gamma   90.00
#
_symmetry.space_group_name_H-M   'P 1'
#
loop_
_entity.id
_entity.type
_entity.pdbx_description
1 polymer ?
#
loop_
_entity_poly.entity_id
_entity_poly.type
_entity_poly.pdbx_seq_one_letter_code
_entity_poly.pdbx_strand_id
1 'polypeptide(L)'
;MEEVHRAPEPVVLAPLIERARLGGDERERIENIALGLLAELREGQRTGWVNQFLQEYQLNSSEGIALLSLAEAFLRVPDPDTADLLISDKIGDGDWRSHRGNSHSGLVNSATWGLVIGRALVGEEKRANALKRLISRTGEPFVRQAVGAAMRMMGEIFVMGRTIDEAIKRMKRPENKGFTASFDMLGEAARTFPDAERYFQAYVRAIEAVGAARGEGGTEVNHSISVKLSALHPRYEVAQWGRCVPELTERLEALAEIAAKANIGLTVDAEESERLEMSFDIIEAIAELPGLKGWNGFGMAIQAYGKRAQRTIGWAEALASRTGRIMPVRLVKGAYWDSEIKQAQEKGLADYPLFTRKAATDVCYLACARDMLEASAIRPAFATHNALTAATIMEWADDPESFEFQRLHGMGEGLFEKLVRERGYRCRIYAPVGGHRDLLAYLVRRLLENGANSSFVHQLADEQLSDADLLADPVAKVEAVGGTRHPSIPLPEDLFMPQRKNSKGLDLEDWRVLNRVTENIISRADIGEEPAAATDVAALVARAGKAFPAWSDRPIEERAACLDRLANLYEDRLGELMALAVHEANKTLPDALSEVREAIDFCRYYAAEARDKLLPLELPGPTGESNVLRMEGKGVWACIAPWNFPLAIFTGQIAAALVAGNTVIAKPAPQTPRIAHKAVVLAHKAGIPVDALILASGGPEVGAALTGDPRVVGVAFTGSTATAKAIARSLLDDEERPIVPLIAETGGVNAMIVDSTALPEQVVADVITSAFGSAGQRCSALRLLLIQEDVADEMIAMLKGAMETLVIGDPSDPATDVGPVIDDAAYEKLMDHRAAMEDRWLATCDVPEAGRFVPPTLIAIDSVDDLNREWFGPLLHVATWKSGEIEKTIARINAKGFGLTMGLHSRIARVSELVEDHARIGNLYVNRSMIGAVVGSQPFGGEGLSGTGPKAGGPHYLPRFCAERTTTIDTTSAGGNATLLSLEEAGQGI
;
A
#
# COMPACT_ATOMS: atom_id res chain seq x y z
N MET A 1 -15.64 9.11 19.40
CA MET A 1 -14.93 8.87 18.12
C MET A 1 -13.80 7.88 18.32
N GLU A 2 -12.87 8.16 19.23
CA GLU A 2 -11.74 7.29 19.60
C GLU A 2 -12.17 5.87 19.99
N GLU A 3 -13.15 5.74 20.89
CA GLU A 3 -13.62 4.44 21.41
C GLU A 3 -14.06 3.44 20.33
N VAL A 4 -14.48 3.91 19.15
CA VAL A 4 -14.98 3.04 18.07
C VAL A 4 -14.03 2.97 16.88
N HIS A 5 -12.95 3.76 16.82
CA HIS A 5 -12.09 3.86 15.64
C HIS A 5 -11.59 2.47 15.20
N ARG A 6 -11.01 1.70 16.11
CA ARG A 6 -10.49 0.35 15.88
C ARG A 6 -11.00 -0.63 16.94
N ALA A 7 -12.20 -0.41 17.44
CA ALA A 7 -12.84 -1.34 18.38
C ALA A 7 -13.23 -2.65 17.67
N PRO A 8 -13.34 -3.77 18.40
CA PRO A 8 -13.83 -5.03 17.86
C PRO A 8 -15.15 -4.87 17.11
N GLU A 9 -15.20 -5.38 15.88
CA GLU A 9 -16.37 -5.24 14.99
C GLU A 9 -17.71 -5.65 15.65
N PRO A 10 -17.81 -6.76 16.40
CA PRO A 10 -19.07 -7.14 17.04
C PRO A 10 -19.58 -6.12 18.06
N VAL A 11 -18.65 -5.43 18.76
CA VAL A 11 -18.98 -4.43 19.79
C VAL A 11 -19.58 -3.19 19.14
N VAL A 12 -18.99 -2.73 18.02
CA VAL A 12 -19.49 -1.57 17.27
C VAL A 12 -20.80 -1.90 16.55
N LEU A 13 -20.94 -3.13 16.06
CA LEU A 13 -22.08 -3.54 15.24
C LEU A 13 -23.36 -3.79 16.03
N ALA A 14 -23.26 -4.23 17.29
CA ALA A 14 -24.43 -4.53 18.13
C ALA A 14 -25.47 -3.38 18.24
N PRO A 15 -25.11 -2.13 18.59
CA PRO A 15 -26.09 -1.03 18.62
C PRO A 15 -26.59 -0.65 17.22
N LEU A 16 -25.79 -0.87 16.17
CA LEU A 16 -26.18 -0.57 14.78
C LEU A 16 -27.21 -1.58 14.27
N ILE A 17 -27.11 -2.86 14.66
CA ILE A 17 -28.10 -3.89 14.36
C ILE A 17 -29.47 -3.49 14.89
N GLU A 18 -29.54 -3.13 16.18
CA GLU A 18 -30.81 -2.70 16.79
C GLU A 18 -31.37 -1.45 16.11
N ARG A 19 -30.48 -0.51 15.74
CA ARG A 19 -30.89 0.72 15.06
C ARG A 19 -31.35 0.49 13.62
N ALA A 20 -30.82 -0.50 12.91
CA ALA A 20 -31.19 -0.82 11.53
C ALA A 20 -32.34 -1.85 11.41
N ARG A 21 -32.74 -2.49 12.53
CA ARG A 21 -33.75 -3.55 12.55
C ARG A 21 -35.08 -3.05 11.98
N LEU A 22 -35.69 -3.90 11.15
CA LEU A 22 -37.00 -3.72 10.55
C LEU A 22 -38.05 -4.57 11.29
N GLY A 23 -39.24 -4.01 11.51
CA GLY A 23 -40.40 -4.77 11.97
C GLY A 23 -40.94 -5.68 10.85
N GLY A 24 -41.71 -6.73 11.20
CA GLY A 24 -42.27 -7.67 10.21
C GLY A 24 -43.14 -7.01 9.14
N ASP A 25 -44.14 -6.23 9.55
CA ASP A 25 -45.04 -5.53 8.62
C ASP A 25 -44.32 -4.43 7.83
N GLU A 26 -43.35 -3.75 8.45
CA GLU A 26 -42.50 -2.74 7.82
C GLU A 26 -41.64 -3.37 6.73
N ARG A 27 -41.05 -4.54 7.02
CA ARG A 27 -40.22 -5.29 6.10
C ARG A 27 -40.98 -5.69 4.84
N GLU A 28 -42.20 -6.18 4.97
CA GLU A 28 -43.04 -6.57 3.83
C GLU A 28 -43.35 -5.37 2.91
N ARG A 29 -43.62 -4.19 3.47
CA ARG A 29 -43.83 -2.96 2.69
C ARG A 29 -42.57 -2.54 1.94
N ILE A 30 -41.42 -2.56 2.61
CA ILE A 30 -40.11 -2.26 2.01
C ILE A 30 -39.81 -3.22 0.86
N GLU A 31 -40.03 -4.52 1.05
CA GLU A 31 -39.80 -5.52 0.00
C GLU A 31 -40.69 -5.28 -1.22
N ASN A 32 -41.96 -4.95 -1.02
CA ASN A 32 -42.88 -4.62 -2.11
C ASN A 32 -42.41 -3.38 -2.90
N ILE A 33 -41.95 -2.33 -2.22
CA ILE A 33 -41.37 -1.14 -2.87
C ILE A 33 -40.10 -1.54 -3.63
N ALA A 34 -39.22 -2.31 -3.00
CA ALA A 34 -37.93 -2.71 -3.57
C ALA A 34 -38.07 -3.63 -4.79
N LEU A 35 -39.07 -4.51 -4.82
CA LEU A 35 -39.42 -5.34 -5.99
C LEU A 35 -39.85 -4.46 -7.17
N GLY A 36 -40.63 -3.40 -6.92
CA GLY A 36 -40.97 -2.41 -7.93
C GLY A 36 -39.73 -1.71 -8.49
N LEU A 37 -38.84 -1.23 -7.62
CA LEU A 37 -37.58 -0.60 -8.02
C LEU A 37 -36.64 -1.55 -8.78
N LEU A 38 -36.59 -2.83 -8.39
CA LEU A 38 -35.84 -3.87 -9.10
C LEU A 38 -36.38 -4.11 -10.50
N ALA A 39 -37.71 -4.15 -10.66
CA ALA A 39 -38.33 -4.30 -11.97
C ALA A 39 -38.00 -3.12 -12.89
N GLU A 40 -38.05 -1.89 -12.37
CA GLU A 40 -37.67 -0.67 -13.09
C GLU A 40 -36.17 -0.67 -13.48
N LEU A 41 -35.31 -1.09 -12.55
CA LEU A 41 -33.87 -1.27 -12.81
C LEU A 41 -33.60 -2.28 -13.93
N ARG A 42 -34.25 -3.44 -13.89
CA ARG A 42 -34.09 -4.47 -14.95
C ARG A 42 -34.63 -4.00 -16.29
N GLU A 43 -35.73 -3.25 -16.31
CA GLU A 43 -36.25 -2.60 -17.53
C GLU A 43 -35.24 -1.59 -18.09
N GLY A 44 -34.66 -0.75 -17.22
CA GLY A 44 -33.60 0.20 -17.57
C GLY A 44 -32.35 -0.47 -18.12
N GLN A 45 -31.90 -1.59 -17.52
CA GLN A 45 -30.76 -2.36 -18.01
C GLN A 45 -31.00 -2.95 -19.40
N ARG A 46 -32.23 -3.39 -19.71
CA ARG A 46 -32.56 -3.95 -21.04
C ARG A 46 -32.57 -2.91 -22.15
N THR A 47 -32.73 -1.63 -21.83
CA THR A 47 -32.86 -0.54 -22.81
C THR A 47 -31.60 0.32 -22.93
N GLY A 48 -30.75 0.37 -21.89
CA GLY A 48 -29.50 1.12 -21.87
C GLY A 48 -28.33 0.36 -22.52
N TRP A 49 -27.80 0.89 -23.61
CA TRP A 49 -26.67 0.29 -24.34
C TRP A 49 -25.40 0.13 -23.49
N VAL A 50 -25.17 1.00 -22.49
CA VAL A 50 -24.03 0.92 -21.56
C VAL A 50 -24.17 -0.28 -20.63
N ASN A 51 -25.37 -0.53 -20.09
CA ASN A 51 -25.62 -1.68 -19.23
C ASN A 51 -25.57 -2.99 -20.02
N GLN A 52 -26.08 -3.00 -21.25
CA GLN A 52 -25.89 -4.12 -22.18
C GLN A 52 -24.40 -4.38 -22.45
N PHE A 53 -23.61 -3.32 -22.62
CA PHE A 53 -22.16 -3.42 -22.79
C PHE A 53 -21.45 -3.97 -21.55
N LEU A 54 -21.80 -3.51 -20.34
CA LEU A 54 -21.24 -4.02 -19.09
C LEU A 54 -21.68 -5.45 -18.76
N GLN A 55 -22.88 -5.86 -19.18
CA GLN A 55 -23.37 -7.24 -19.07
C GLN A 55 -22.70 -8.16 -20.10
N GLU A 56 -22.58 -7.70 -21.35
CA GLU A 56 -22.01 -8.46 -22.46
C GLU A 56 -20.47 -8.56 -22.37
N TYR A 57 -19.84 -7.54 -21.80
CA TYR A 57 -18.42 -7.49 -21.47
C TYR A 57 -18.28 -7.28 -19.96
N GLN A 58 -18.53 -8.34 -19.18
CA GLN A 58 -18.27 -8.31 -17.73
C GLN A 58 -16.86 -7.76 -17.51
N LEU A 59 -16.68 -6.65 -16.79
CA LEU A 59 -15.39 -5.94 -16.75
C LEU A 59 -14.28 -6.73 -16.07
N ASN A 60 -14.67 -7.75 -15.31
CA ASN A 60 -13.85 -8.73 -14.62
C ASN A 60 -13.63 -10.00 -15.48
N SER A 61 -14.26 -10.08 -16.65
CA SER A 61 -13.95 -11.10 -17.67
C SER A 61 -12.68 -10.72 -18.43
N SER A 62 -12.10 -11.72 -19.08
CA SER A 62 -11.00 -11.56 -20.04
C SER A 62 -11.27 -10.47 -21.08
N GLU A 63 -12.51 -10.38 -21.56
CA GLU A 63 -12.93 -9.46 -22.62
C GLU A 63 -13.06 -8.01 -22.12
N GLY A 64 -13.56 -7.82 -20.90
CA GLY A 64 -13.66 -6.51 -20.25
C GLY A 64 -12.29 -5.94 -19.89
N ILE A 65 -11.40 -6.78 -19.37
CA ILE A 65 -9.99 -6.44 -19.11
C ILE A 65 -9.28 -6.07 -20.42
N ALA A 66 -9.47 -6.84 -21.49
CA ALA A 66 -8.89 -6.58 -22.80
C ALA A 66 -9.31 -5.20 -23.36
N LEU A 67 -10.58 -4.85 -23.25
CA LEU A 67 -11.11 -3.56 -23.70
C LEU A 67 -10.55 -2.37 -22.90
N LEU A 68 -10.46 -2.49 -21.57
CA LEU A 68 -9.89 -1.46 -20.72
C LEU A 68 -8.38 -1.30 -20.95
N SER A 69 -7.71 -2.40 -21.22
CA SER A 69 -6.27 -2.40 -21.53
C SER A 69 -5.99 -1.76 -22.88
N LEU A 70 -6.85 -2.01 -23.87
CA LEU A 70 -6.88 -1.26 -25.13
C LEU A 70 -7.13 0.23 -24.89
N ALA A 71 -8.07 0.57 -23.99
CA ALA A 71 -8.35 1.96 -23.60
C ALA A 71 -7.12 2.69 -23.11
N GLU A 72 -6.46 2.04 -22.15
CA GLU A 72 -5.29 2.53 -21.49
C GLU A 72 -4.12 2.68 -22.45
N ALA A 73 -3.85 1.66 -23.27
CA ALA A 73 -2.79 1.68 -24.26
C ALA A 73 -2.93 2.84 -25.25
N PHE A 74 -4.14 3.15 -25.72
CA PHE A 74 -4.35 4.22 -26.71
C PHE A 74 -4.48 5.62 -26.12
N LEU A 75 -4.91 5.76 -24.86
CA LEU A 75 -5.13 7.06 -24.24
C LEU A 75 -3.93 7.56 -23.44
N ARG A 76 -3.11 6.65 -22.89
CA ARG A 76 -2.10 6.98 -21.89
C ARG A 76 -0.68 6.73 -22.34
N VAL A 77 -0.45 5.71 -23.15
CA VAL A 77 0.90 5.29 -23.54
C VAL A 77 1.34 6.13 -24.74
N PRO A 78 2.31 7.05 -24.57
CA PRO A 78 2.73 7.96 -25.64
C PRO A 78 3.49 7.22 -26.75
N ASP A 79 4.13 6.09 -26.45
CA ASP A 79 4.97 5.36 -27.39
C ASP A 79 4.29 4.11 -27.99
N PRO A 80 4.39 3.88 -29.31
CA PRO A 80 3.73 2.76 -29.98
C PRO A 80 4.16 1.37 -29.51
N ASP A 81 5.46 1.16 -29.23
CA ASP A 81 5.99 -0.17 -28.93
C ASP A 81 5.52 -0.66 -27.55
N THR A 82 5.50 0.20 -26.52
CA THR A 82 4.94 -0.12 -25.20
C THR A 82 3.43 -0.26 -25.25
N ALA A 83 2.73 0.56 -26.06
CA ALA A 83 1.30 0.42 -26.27
C ALA A 83 0.97 -0.96 -26.86
N ASP A 84 1.72 -1.39 -27.87
CA ASP A 84 1.53 -2.71 -28.49
C ASP A 84 1.84 -3.86 -27.52
N LEU A 85 2.85 -3.71 -26.65
CA LEU A 85 3.14 -4.69 -25.58
C LEU A 85 1.99 -4.79 -24.58
N LEU A 86 1.44 -3.66 -24.12
CA LEU A 86 0.28 -3.64 -23.22
C LEU A 86 -0.96 -4.28 -23.86
N ILE A 87 -1.20 -4.01 -25.14
CA ILE A 87 -2.27 -4.63 -25.93
C ILE A 87 -2.07 -6.14 -26.01
N SER A 88 -0.86 -6.59 -26.35
CA SER A 88 -0.56 -8.02 -26.48
C SER A 88 -0.66 -8.76 -25.14
N ASP A 89 -0.20 -8.16 -24.04
CA ASP A 89 -0.24 -8.72 -22.69
C ASP A 89 -1.68 -9.05 -22.25
N LYS A 90 -2.62 -8.17 -22.59
CA LYS A 90 -3.99 -8.23 -22.06
C LYS A 90 -4.98 -8.93 -23.00
N ILE A 91 -4.63 -9.10 -24.28
CA ILE A 91 -5.50 -9.71 -25.31
C ILE A 91 -5.00 -11.11 -25.74
N GLY A 92 -3.81 -11.53 -25.31
CA GLY A 92 -3.21 -12.84 -25.60
C GLY A 92 -2.37 -12.89 -26.89
N ASP A 93 -1.85 -14.08 -27.22
CA ASP A 93 -0.84 -14.39 -28.26
C ASP A 93 -1.31 -14.19 -29.73
N GLY A 94 -1.93 -13.06 -30.04
CA GLY A 94 -2.00 -12.57 -31.42
C GLY A 94 -0.61 -12.09 -31.85
N ASP A 95 -0.04 -12.68 -32.90
CA ASP A 95 1.22 -12.24 -33.48
C ASP A 95 1.04 -10.90 -34.24
N TRP A 96 0.88 -9.81 -33.50
CA TRP A 96 0.73 -8.45 -34.03
C TRP A 96 2.00 -7.96 -34.73
N ARG A 97 3.17 -8.49 -34.34
CA ARG A 97 4.49 -8.19 -34.96
C ARG A 97 4.57 -8.62 -36.42
N SER A 98 3.82 -9.66 -36.83
CA SER A 98 3.85 -10.19 -38.20
C SER A 98 3.22 -9.30 -39.29
N HIS A 99 2.63 -8.16 -38.94
CA HIS A 99 1.89 -7.30 -39.89
C HIS A 99 2.51 -5.92 -40.16
N ARG A 100 3.81 -5.73 -39.85
CA ARG A 100 4.57 -4.54 -40.28
C ARG A 100 4.88 -4.60 -41.79
N GLY A 101 4.13 -3.89 -42.62
CA GLY A 101 4.56 -3.59 -43.99
C GLY A 101 3.48 -3.18 -44.98
N ASN A 102 3.63 -1.95 -45.50
CA ASN A 102 3.08 -1.40 -46.75
C ASN A 102 1.56 -1.20 -46.89
N SER A 103 1.11 0.03 -46.68
CA SER A 103 0.27 0.70 -47.69
C SER A 103 0.30 2.22 -47.56
N HIS A 104 0.93 2.89 -48.52
CA HIS A 104 0.61 4.25 -48.92
C HIS A 104 -0.77 4.24 -49.60
N SER A 105 -1.74 5.02 -49.12
CA SER A 105 -2.86 5.53 -49.94
C SER A 105 -3.63 6.62 -49.21
N GLY A 106 -3.70 7.80 -49.81
CA GLY A 106 -4.66 8.84 -49.44
C GLY A 106 -6.07 8.55 -49.97
N LEU A 107 -7.06 9.24 -49.39
CA LEU A 107 -8.52 9.12 -49.59
C LEU A 107 -9.11 7.89 -48.86
N VAL A 108 -10.16 8.01 -48.04
CA VAL A 108 -11.49 8.52 -48.39
C VAL A 108 -12.21 9.12 -47.17
N ASN A 109 -12.99 10.16 -47.48
CA ASN A 109 -13.90 10.89 -46.61
C ASN A 109 -15.23 10.12 -46.42
N SER A 110 -15.80 10.25 -45.22
CA SER A 110 -17.23 10.32 -44.88
C SER A 110 -18.23 9.21 -45.28
N ALA A 111 -19.14 8.96 -44.32
CA ALA A 111 -20.43 8.28 -44.45
C ALA A 111 -20.38 6.76 -44.71
N THR A 112 -20.78 5.96 -43.71
CA THR A 112 -21.53 4.67 -43.77
C THR A 112 -21.22 3.81 -42.54
N TRP A 113 -21.58 4.25 -41.33
CA TRP A 113 -21.40 3.41 -40.12
C TRP A 113 -22.64 3.23 -39.25
N GLY A 114 -23.73 3.96 -39.51
CA GLY A 114 -25.02 3.74 -38.84
C GLY A 114 -25.73 2.42 -39.20
N LEU A 115 -25.32 1.75 -40.28
CA LEU A 115 -25.99 0.54 -40.80
C LEU A 115 -25.16 -0.75 -40.66
N VAL A 116 -23.85 -0.66 -40.41
CA VAL A 116 -22.96 -1.84 -40.34
C VAL A 116 -22.75 -2.31 -38.90
N ILE A 117 -22.63 -1.38 -37.93
CA ILE A 117 -22.63 -1.71 -36.50
C ILE A 117 -24.02 -2.24 -36.07
N GLY A 118 -25.09 -1.63 -36.58
CA GLY A 118 -26.47 -2.05 -36.27
C GLY A 118 -26.86 -3.44 -36.79
N ARG A 119 -26.14 -4.01 -37.77
CA ARG A 119 -26.41 -5.36 -38.29
C ARG A 119 -25.45 -6.44 -37.77
N ALA A 120 -24.27 -6.05 -37.26
CA ALA A 120 -23.35 -6.97 -36.59
C ALA A 120 -23.76 -7.27 -35.13
N LEU A 121 -24.60 -6.41 -34.54
CA LEU A 121 -25.12 -6.52 -33.17
C LEU A 121 -26.36 -7.44 -33.03
N VAL A 122 -26.78 -8.16 -34.08
CA VAL A 122 -28.06 -8.92 -34.08
C VAL A 122 -27.89 -10.38 -34.53
N GLY A 123 -26.78 -11.05 -34.20
CA GLY A 123 -26.58 -12.45 -34.57
C GLY A 123 -25.73 -13.25 -33.60
N GLU A 124 -26.29 -14.35 -33.11
CA GLU A 124 -25.68 -15.29 -32.15
C GLU A 124 -24.45 -16.05 -32.69
N GLU A 125 -23.56 -16.37 -31.73
CA GLU A 125 -22.71 -17.58 -31.66
C GLU A 125 -21.48 -17.81 -32.58
N LYS A 126 -20.82 -16.80 -33.18
CA LYS A 126 -19.44 -17.02 -33.75
C LYS A 126 -18.50 -15.81 -33.62
N ARG A 127 -18.10 -15.45 -32.39
CA ARG A 127 -17.42 -14.17 -32.11
C ARG A 127 -15.88 -14.16 -32.19
N ALA A 128 -15.16 -15.25 -31.95
CA ALA A 128 -13.68 -15.23 -31.97
C ALA A 128 -13.04 -15.13 -33.37
N ASN A 129 -13.69 -15.66 -34.42
CA ASN A 129 -13.13 -15.72 -35.78
C ASN A 129 -13.44 -14.48 -36.64
N ALA A 130 -14.45 -13.68 -36.28
CA ALA A 130 -14.83 -12.49 -37.02
C ALA A 130 -13.86 -11.32 -36.75
N LEU A 131 -13.47 -11.12 -35.49
CA LEU A 131 -12.50 -10.10 -35.08
C LEU A 131 -11.11 -10.39 -35.68
N LYS A 132 -10.65 -11.65 -35.62
CA LYS A 132 -9.40 -12.11 -36.24
C LYS A 132 -9.35 -11.85 -37.75
N ARG A 133 -10.46 -12.07 -38.46
CA ARG A 133 -10.58 -11.80 -39.91
C ARG A 133 -10.70 -10.32 -40.25
N LEU A 134 -11.31 -9.51 -39.39
CA LEU A 134 -11.40 -8.05 -39.57
C LEU A 134 -10.01 -7.42 -39.43
N ILE A 135 -9.28 -7.79 -38.37
CA ILE A 135 -7.91 -7.35 -38.09
C ILE A 135 -6.95 -7.71 -39.25
N SER A 136 -7.08 -8.92 -39.83
CA SER A 136 -6.24 -9.34 -40.97
C SER A 136 -6.50 -8.60 -42.29
N ARG A 137 -7.61 -7.85 -42.42
CA ARG A 137 -8.05 -7.27 -43.70
C ARG A 137 -7.94 -5.76 -43.80
N THR A 138 -7.88 -5.02 -42.68
CA THR A 138 -7.96 -3.55 -42.66
C THR A 138 -6.69 -2.83 -42.20
N GLY A 139 -5.68 -3.54 -41.70
CA GLY A 139 -4.40 -2.97 -41.25
C GLY A 139 -4.47 -2.31 -39.86
N GLU A 140 -3.33 -2.29 -39.16
CA GLU A 140 -3.12 -1.74 -37.81
C GLU A 140 -3.69 -0.31 -37.60
N PRO A 141 -3.51 0.66 -38.53
CA PRO A 141 -3.97 2.04 -38.31
C PRO A 141 -5.49 2.17 -38.15
N PHE A 142 -6.26 1.28 -38.81
CA PHE A 142 -7.72 1.29 -38.73
C PHE A 142 -8.22 0.79 -37.38
N VAL A 143 -7.59 -0.26 -36.82
CA VAL A 143 -7.92 -0.79 -35.48
C VAL A 143 -7.61 0.26 -34.42
N ARG A 144 -6.44 0.93 -34.51
CA ARG A 144 -6.08 2.03 -33.61
C ARG A 144 -7.11 3.16 -33.65
N GLN A 145 -7.55 3.56 -34.84
CA GLN A 145 -8.52 4.64 -35.02
C GLN A 145 -9.92 4.25 -34.52
N ALA A 146 -10.33 2.99 -34.70
CA ALA A 146 -11.60 2.45 -34.24
C ALA A 146 -11.65 2.30 -32.71
N VAL A 147 -10.60 1.77 -32.09
CA VAL A 147 -10.48 1.67 -30.63
C VAL A 147 -10.39 3.06 -30.02
N GLY A 148 -9.56 3.96 -30.55
CA GLY A 148 -9.51 5.35 -30.08
C GLY A 148 -10.84 6.10 -30.25
N ALA A 149 -11.70 5.73 -31.20
CA ALA A 149 -13.07 6.26 -31.30
C ALA A 149 -14.02 5.64 -30.25
N ALA A 150 -13.96 4.33 -30.03
CA ALA A 150 -14.72 3.64 -28.99
C ALA A 150 -14.38 4.17 -27.59
N MET A 151 -13.11 4.48 -27.34
CA MET A 151 -12.63 5.03 -26.06
C MET A 151 -13.05 6.46 -25.82
N ARG A 152 -13.06 7.28 -26.87
CA ARG A 152 -13.65 8.61 -26.79
C ARG A 152 -15.14 8.53 -26.45
N MET A 153 -15.87 7.55 -26.99
CA MET A 153 -17.27 7.30 -26.62
C MET A 153 -17.41 6.79 -25.18
N MET A 154 -16.55 5.88 -24.72
CA MET A 154 -16.56 5.38 -23.33
C MET A 154 -16.18 6.44 -22.29
N GLY A 155 -15.28 7.37 -22.63
CA GLY A 155 -15.00 8.55 -21.80
C GLY A 155 -16.23 9.44 -21.59
N GLU A 156 -17.18 9.46 -22.54
CA GLU A 156 -18.45 10.17 -22.36
C GLU A 156 -19.45 9.44 -21.43
N ILE A 157 -19.24 8.14 -21.15
CA ILE A 157 -20.10 7.34 -20.27
C ILE A 157 -19.75 7.58 -18.80
N PHE A 158 -18.45 7.54 -18.47
CA PHE A 158 -17.99 7.62 -17.08
C PHE A 158 -17.65 9.04 -16.63
N VAL A 159 -17.47 9.97 -17.58
CA VAL A 159 -17.23 11.39 -17.29
C VAL A 159 -18.35 12.22 -17.88
N MET A 160 -18.94 13.06 -17.03
CA MET A 160 -19.99 13.99 -17.45
C MET A 160 -19.45 14.99 -18.48
N GLY A 161 -18.18 15.37 -18.45
CA GLY A 161 -17.56 16.19 -19.48
C GLY A 161 -16.06 16.37 -19.26
N ARG A 162 -15.31 16.71 -20.32
CA ARG A 162 -13.86 16.98 -20.19
C ARG A 162 -13.58 18.31 -19.51
N THR A 163 -14.54 19.22 -19.62
CA THR A 163 -14.56 20.52 -18.96
C THR A 163 -15.89 20.73 -18.25
N ILE A 164 -15.91 21.65 -17.29
CA ILE A 164 -17.14 21.98 -16.57
C ILE A 164 -18.23 22.52 -17.51
N ASP A 165 -17.87 23.26 -18.55
CA ASP A 165 -18.82 23.77 -19.55
C ASP A 165 -19.50 22.65 -20.34
N GLU A 166 -18.74 21.62 -20.73
CA GLU A 166 -19.29 20.42 -21.39
C GLU A 166 -20.26 19.69 -20.46
N ALA A 167 -19.90 19.56 -19.19
CA ALA A 167 -20.71 18.88 -18.19
C ALA A 167 -22.02 19.63 -17.92
N ILE A 168 -21.98 20.95 -17.75
CA ILE A 168 -23.16 21.82 -17.60
C ILE A 168 -24.06 21.71 -18.84
N LYS A 169 -23.49 21.70 -20.05
CA LYS A 169 -24.25 21.55 -21.29
C LYS A 169 -24.97 20.21 -21.36
N ARG A 170 -24.34 19.12 -20.91
CA ARG A 170 -24.94 17.78 -20.87
C ARG A 170 -26.03 17.65 -19.81
N MET A 171 -25.91 18.35 -18.67
CA MET A 171 -26.99 18.42 -17.67
C MET A 171 -28.28 19.05 -18.20
N LYS A 172 -28.22 19.84 -19.29
CA LYS A 172 -29.42 20.40 -19.94
C LYS A 172 -30.14 19.44 -20.90
N ARG A 173 -29.60 18.22 -21.11
CA ARG A 173 -30.22 17.22 -22.00
C ARG A 173 -31.54 16.67 -21.40
N PRO A 174 -32.50 16.24 -22.23
CA PRO A 174 -33.79 15.70 -21.77
C PRO A 174 -33.67 14.52 -20.79
N GLU A 175 -32.64 13.69 -20.94
CA GLU A 175 -32.33 12.56 -20.05
C GLU A 175 -32.06 12.99 -18.59
N ASN A 176 -31.54 14.20 -18.38
CA ASN A 176 -31.22 14.73 -17.04
C ASN A 176 -32.35 15.62 -16.48
N LYS A 177 -33.51 15.68 -17.14
CA LYS A 177 -34.64 16.49 -16.68
C LYS A 177 -35.08 16.06 -15.26
N GLY A 178 -35.12 17.03 -14.35
CA GLY A 178 -35.48 16.85 -12.93
C GLY A 178 -34.30 16.51 -12.02
N PHE A 179 -33.14 16.14 -12.56
CA PHE A 179 -31.95 15.85 -11.78
C PHE A 179 -31.12 17.12 -11.51
N THR A 180 -30.43 17.14 -10.38
CA THR A 180 -29.31 18.07 -10.11
C THR A 180 -27.97 17.36 -10.33
N ALA A 181 -26.87 18.09 -10.35
CA ALA A 181 -25.52 17.54 -10.37
C ALA A 181 -24.70 18.00 -9.17
N SER A 182 -23.80 17.14 -8.69
CA SER A 182 -22.61 17.51 -7.92
C SER A 182 -21.41 17.26 -8.81
N PHE A 183 -20.74 18.28 -9.30
CA PHE A 183 -19.59 18.10 -10.18
C PHE A 183 -18.34 17.74 -9.36
N ASP A 184 -17.70 16.63 -9.71
CA ASP A 184 -16.45 16.14 -9.13
C ASP A 184 -15.32 16.40 -10.12
N MET A 185 -14.39 17.29 -9.76
CA MET A 185 -13.36 17.78 -10.69
C MET A 185 -12.19 16.79 -10.89
N LEU A 186 -12.34 15.53 -10.45
CA LEU A 186 -11.37 14.42 -10.55
C LEU A 186 -9.99 14.67 -9.90
N GLY A 187 -9.75 15.86 -9.34
CA GLY A 187 -8.52 16.17 -8.64
C GLY A 187 -8.45 15.49 -7.28
N GLU A 188 -7.37 14.77 -7.04
CA GLU A 188 -7.04 14.11 -5.77
C GLU A 188 -5.53 13.97 -5.61
N ALA A 189 -5.09 13.75 -4.36
CA ALA A 189 -3.71 13.40 -4.02
C ALA A 189 -2.64 14.24 -4.72
N ALA A 190 -2.72 15.58 -4.58
CA ALA A 190 -1.69 16.48 -5.08
C ALA A 190 -0.30 16.00 -4.59
N ARG A 191 0.68 15.95 -5.49
CA ARG A 191 2.06 15.58 -5.13
C ARG A 191 2.97 16.79 -4.98
N THR A 192 2.55 17.92 -5.54
CA THR A 192 3.33 19.15 -5.60
C THR A 192 2.45 20.35 -5.24
N PHE A 193 3.05 21.46 -4.78
CA PHE A 193 2.30 22.71 -4.60
C PHE A 193 1.70 23.23 -5.93
N PRO A 194 2.39 23.15 -7.08
CA PRO A 194 1.78 23.44 -8.38
C PRO A 194 0.54 22.59 -8.70
N ASP A 195 0.51 21.30 -8.34
CA ASP A 195 -0.71 20.48 -8.49
C ASP A 195 -1.84 20.99 -7.64
N ALA A 196 -1.56 21.28 -6.35
CA ALA A 196 -2.53 21.82 -5.43
C ALA A 196 -3.13 23.14 -5.94
N GLU A 197 -2.30 24.02 -6.51
CA GLU A 197 -2.75 25.27 -7.13
C GLU A 197 -3.59 25.02 -8.39
N ARG A 198 -3.16 24.11 -9.27
CA ARG A 198 -3.92 23.74 -10.47
C ARG A 198 -5.31 23.23 -10.12
N TYR A 199 -5.43 22.37 -9.11
CA TYR A 199 -6.72 21.85 -8.64
C TYR A 199 -7.57 22.95 -7.98
N PHE A 200 -6.99 23.79 -7.13
CA PHE A 200 -7.68 24.95 -6.56
C PHE A 200 -8.31 25.83 -7.65
N GLN A 201 -7.53 26.19 -8.68
CA GLN A 201 -8.04 26.97 -9.81
C GLN A 201 -9.10 26.23 -10.65
N ALA A 202 -9.02 24.90 -10.74
CA ALA A 202 -10.05 24.10 -11.38
C ALA A 202 -11.37 24.15 -10.60
N TYR A 203 -11.33 24.10 -9.26
CA TYR A 203 -12.51 24.29 -8.42
C TYR A 203 -13.09 25.70 -8.53
N VAL A 204 -12.26 26.75 -8.48
CA VAL A 204 -12.70 28.15 -8.66
C VAL A 204 -13.48 28.30 -9.97
N ARG A 205 -12.89 27.91 -11.10
CA ARG A 205 -13.55 27.98 -12.41
C ARG A 205 -14.85 27.18 -12.45
N ALA A 206 -14.87 26.01 -11.82
CA ALA A 206 -16.06 25.17 -11.82
C ALA A 206 -17.20 25.80 -11.00
N ILE A 207 -16.90 26.36 -9.83
CA ILE A 207 -17.86 27.07 -8.98
C ILE A 207 -18.47 28.25 -9.74
N GLU A 208 -17.64 29.07 -10.38
CA GLU A 208 -18.08 30.24 -11.16
C GLU A 208 -18.95 29.85 -12.35
N ALA A 209 -18.54 28.84 -13.13
CA ALA A 209 -19.28 28.37 -14.30
C ALA A 209 -20.66 27.80 -13.91
N VAL A 210 -20.72 27.02 -12.83
CA VAL A 210 -21.97 26.47 -12.31
C VAL A 210 -22.88 27.58 -11.77
N GLY A 211 -22.33 28.57 -11.07
CA GLY A 211 -23.05 29.74 -10.60
C GLY A 211 -23.68 30.55 -11.75
N ALA A 212 -22.91 30.80 -12.81
CA ALA A 212 -23.37 31.56 -13.97
C ALA A 212 -24.48 30.85 -14.77
N ALA A 213 -24.50 29.52 -14.76
CA ALA A 213 -25.47 28.72 -15.50
C ALA A 213 -26.90 28.73 -14.93
N ARG A 214 -27.12 29.36 -13.76
CA ARG A 214 -28.33 29.22 -12.94
C ARG A 214 -29.59 29.95 -13.44
N GLY A 215 -29.47 30.85 -14.43
CA GLY A 215 -30.60 31.59 -15.02
C GLY A 215 -31.25 32.63 -14.09
N GLU A 216 -31.81 33.70 -14.66
CA GLU A 216 -32.54 34.72 -13.90
C GLU A 216 -33.91 34.16 -13.42
N GLY A 217 -34.11 33.98 -12.10
CA GLY A 217 -35.43 33.59 -11.57
C GLY A 217 -35.48 32.72 -10.31
N GLY A 218 -34.36 32.19 -9.81
CA GLY A 218 -34.22 31.87 -8.37
C GLY A 218 -35.14 30.83 -7.73
N THR A 219 -35.70 29.84 -8.44
CA THR A 219 -36.46 28.75 -7.80
C THR A 219 -35.97 27.35 -8.18
N GLU A 220 -35.27 26.74 -7.20
CA GLU A 220 -35.20 25.30 -6.83
C GLU A 220 -34.22 24.28 -7.43
N VAL A 221 -33.47 24.50 -8.51
CA VAL A 221 -32.49 23.46 -8.98
C VAL A 221 -31.05 23.95 -8.84
N ASN A 222 -30.45 23.75 -7.66
CA ASN A 222 -29.06 24.13 -7.40
C ASN A 222 -28.10 22.95 -7.60
N HIS A 223 -27.30 22.99 -8.66
CA HIS A 223 -26.11 22.15 -8.78
C HIS A 223 -25.09 22.47 -7.67
N SER A 224 -24.18 21.54 -7.41
CA SER A 224 -23.13 21.65 -6.39
C SER A 224 -21.77 21.23 -6.94
N ILE A 225 -20.73 21.49 -6.16
CA ILE A 225 -19.36 21.03 -6.40
C ILE A 225 -18.95 20.10 -5.27
N SER A 226 -18.22 19.04 -5.60
CA SER A 226 -17.54 18.17 -4.65
C SER A 226 -16.05 18.44 -4.65
N VAL A 227 -15.47 18.63 -3.47
CA VAL A 227 -14.07 19.00 -3.27
C VAL A 227 -13.36 17.94 -2.43
N LYS A 228 -12.19 17.49 -2.89
CA LYS A 228 -11.28 16.62 -2.15
C LYS A 228 -10.16 17.44 -1.52
N LEU A 229 -9.93 17.29 -0.22
CA LEU A 229 -8.92 18.07 0.51
C LEU A 229 -7.51 17.67 0.09
N SER A 230 -7.27 16.39 -0.23
CA SER A 230 -5.98 15.93 -0.76
C SER A 230 -5.59 16.59 -2.09
N ALA A 231 -6.54 17.14 -2.83
CA ALA A 231 -6.26 17.88 -4.06
C ALA A 231 -5.74 19.30 -3.78
N LEU A 232 -5.93 19.83 -2.57
CA LEU A 232 -5.65 21.22 -2.24
C LEU A 232 -4.34 21.41 -1.46
N HIS A 233 -3.70 20.34 -1.01
CA HIS A 233 -2.40 20.40 -0.34
C HIS A 233 -1.62 19.10 -0.54
N PRO A 234 -0.32 19.16 -0.88
CA PRO A 234 0.45 17.96 -1.23
C PRO A 234 0.82 17.07 -0.03
N ARG A 235 0.71 17.60 1.19
CA ARG A 235 1.05 16.92 2.45
C ARG A 235 -0.13 16.89 3.41
N TYR A 236 -1.28 16.41 2.92
CA TYR A 236 -2.48 16.22 3.75
C TYR A 236 -2.37 14.91 4.55
N GLU A 237 -1.58 14.98 5.62
CA GLU A 237 -1.18 13.86 6.47
C GLU A 237 -1.03 14.32 7.93
N VAL A 238 -1.17 13.39 8.89
CA VAL A 238 -1.25 13.73 10.32
C VAL A 238 0.06 14.28 10.87
N ALA A 239 1.20 13.80 10.38
CA ALA A 239 2.52 14.35 10.70
C ALA A 239 2.65 15.84 10.38
N GLN A 240 1.88 16.34 9.40
CA GLN A 240 1.90 17.73 8.94
C GLN A 240 0.69 18.53 9.43
N TRP A 241 -0.07 18.03 10.42
CA TRP A 241 -1.32 18.65 10.89
C TRP A 241 -1.18 20.16 11.13
N GLY A 242 -0.14 20.56 11.87
CA GLY A 242 0.11 21.96 12.24
C GLY A 242 0.37 22.90 11.05
N ARG A 243 0.76 22.35 9.89
CA ARG A 243 0.99 23.08 8.64
C ARG A 243 -0.20 22.96 7.69
N CYS A 244 -0.62 21.72 7.39
CA CYS A 244 -1.58 21.45 6.34
C CYS A 244 -3.01 21.86 6.71
N VAL A 245 -3.44 21.72 7.96
CA VAL A 245 -4.81 22.06 8.38
C VAL A 245 -5.10 23.55 8.22
N PRO A 246 -4.25 24.49 8.71
CA PRO A 246 -4.43 25.91 8.44
C PRO A 246 -4.45 26.27 6.95
N GLU A 247 -3.48 25.77 6.17
CA GLU A 247 -3.38 26.06 4.73
C GLU A 247 -4.57 25.52 3.92
N LEU A 248 -5.04 24.31 4.26
CA LEU A 248 -6.25 23.73 3.66
C LEU A 248 -7.50 24.49 4.04
N THR A 249 -7.58 24.99 5.28
CA THR A 249 -8.70 25.79 5.76
C THR A 249 -8.78 27.09 4.97
N GLU A 250 -7.67 27.80 4.78
CA GLU A 250 -7.63 29.04 3.98
C GLU A 250 -8.09 28.79 2.52
N ARG A 251 -7.59 27.72 1.90
CA ARG A 251 -8.00 27.34 0.54
C ARG A 251 -9.48 26.98 0.47
N LEU A 252 -10.00 26.21 1.42
CA LEU A 252 -11.41 25.83 1.44
C LEU A 252 -12.32 27.03 1.74
N GLU A 253 -11.90 27.96 2.60
CA GLU A 253 -12.59 29.21 2.88
C GLU A 253 -12.81 30.00 1.59
N ALA A 254 -11.75 30.20 0.80
CA ALA A 254 -11.86 30.88 -0.49
C ALA A 254 -12.88 30.21 -1.42
N LEU A 255 -12.86 28.89 -1.54
CA LEU A 255 -13.84 28.16 -2.36
C LEU A 255 -15.27 28.29 -1.80
N ALA A 256 -15.43 28.21 -0.48
CA ALA A 256 -16.70 28.32 0.20
C ALA A 256 -17.33 29.71 0.05
N GLU A 257 -16.53 30.78 0.11
CA GLU A 257 -17.01 32.14 -0.14
C GLU A 257 -17.52 32.34 -1.57
N ILE A 258 -16.77 31.86 -2.56
CA ILE A 258 -17.18 31.96 -3.98
C ILE A 258 -18.46 31.15 -4.19
N ALA A 259 -18.54 29.95 -3.60
CA ALA A 259 -19.72 29.10 -3.66
C ALA A 259 -20.94 29.75 -2.99
N ALA A 260 -20.76 30.40 -1.84
CA ALA A 260 -21.82 31.12 -1.14
C ALA A 260 -22.32 32.34 -1.93
N LYS A 261 -21.41 33.14 -2.52
CA LYS A 261 -21.74 34.28 -3.39
C LYS A 261 -22.54 33.84 -4.62
N ALA A 262 -22.20 32.69 -5.21
CA ALA A 262 -22.95 32.07 -6.30
C ALA A 262 -24.20 31.29 -5.83
N ASN A 263 -24.36 31.12 -4.51
CA ASN A 263 -25.37 30.29 -3.85
C ASN A 263 -25.49 28.89 -4.49
N ILE A 264 -24.34 28.25 -4.71
CA ILE A 264 -24.22 26.84 -5.12
C ILE A 264 -23.94 25.97 -3.88
N GLY A 265 -24.14 24.66 -3.97
CA GLY A 265 -23.69 23.75 -2.91
C GLY A 265 -22.19 23.44 -3.02
N LEU A 266 -21.53 23.23 -1.89
CA LEU A 266 -20.15 22.75 -1.81
C LEU A 266 -20.10 21.59 -0.80
N THR A 267 -19.69 20.42 -1.25
CA THR A 267 -19.57 19.22 -0.40
C THR A 267 -18.11 18.80 -0.32
N VAL A 268 -17.56 18.73 0.90
CA VAL A 268 -16.24 18.14 1.14
C VAL A 268 -16.38 16.62 1.08
N ASP A 269 -15.67 15.97 0.15
CA ASP A 269 -15.67 14.52 0.00
C ASP A 269 -14.86 13.85 1.14
N ALA A 270 -15.26 12.64 1.52
CA ALA A 270 -14.56 11.84 2.52
C ALA A 270 -13.52 10.92 1.85
N GLU A 271 -12.30 10.94 2.38
CA GLU A 271 -11.14 10.20 1.87
C GLU A 271 -10.77 9.05 2.82
N GLU A 272 -9.48 8.73 2.99
CA GLU A 272 -9.03 7.68 3.91
C GLU A 272 -9.32 8.01 5.39
N SER A 273 -9.56 6.98 6.20
CA SER A 273 -10.00 7.15 7.58
C SER A 273 -9.01 7.89 8.51
N GLU A 274 -7.71 7.87 8.23
CA GLU A 274 -6.70 8.67 8.95
C GLU A 274 -6.92 10.18 8.82
N ARG A 275 -7.50 10.64 7.71
CA ARG A 275 -7.76 12.07 7.44
C ARG A 275 -9.04 12.59 8.08
N LEU A 276 -9.88 11.71 8.60
CA LEU A 276 -11.22 12.06 9.10
C LEU A 276 -11.17 13.14 10.17
N GLU A 277 -10.26 13.04 11.15
CA GLU A 277 -10.20 14.04 12.23
C GLU A 277 -9.65 15.38 11.74
N MET A 278 -8.65 15.39 10.85
CA MET A 278 -8.18 16.65 10.22
C MET A 278 -9.31 17.35 9.47
N SER A 279 -10.16 16.56 8.80
CA SER A 279 -11.31 17.11 8.08
C SER A 279 -12.32 17.78 9.01
N PHE A 280 -12.43 17.34 10.28
CA PHE A 280 -13.33 17.98 11.25
C PHE A 280 -12.86 19.37 11.61
N ASP A 281 -11.58 19.55 11.93
CA ASP A 281 -11.02 20.87 12.25
C ASP A 281 -11.24 21.85 11.08
N ILE A 282 -10.98 21.38 9.85
CA ILE A 282 -11.17 22.18 8.63
C ILE A 282 -12.66 22.52 8.43
N ILE A 283 -13.56 21.53 8.47
CA ILE A 283 -14.99 21.72 8.22
C ILE A 283 -15.63 22.58 9.32
N GLU A 284 -15.24 22.41 10.59
CA GLU A 284 -15.70 23.21 11.72
C GLU A 284 -15.30 24.68 11.54
N ALA A 285 -14.04 24.95 11.21
CA ALA A 285 -13.56 26.31 10.95
C ALA A 285 -14.36 26.98 9.83
N ILE A 286 -14.63 26.28 8.71
CA ILE A 286 -15.43 26.84 7.61
C ILE A 286 -16.90 27.04 8.02
N ALA A 287 -17.50 26.08 8.72
CA ALA A 287 -18.90 26.17 9.12
C ALA A 287 -19.18 27.37 10.04
N GLU A 288 -18.20 27.75 10.87
CA GLU A 288 -18.25 28.86 11.83
C GLU A 288 -17.95 30.24 11.21
N LEU A 289 -17.52 30.30 9.94
CA LEU A 289 -17.21 31.58 9.27
C LEU A 289 -18.42 32.53 9.24
N PRO A 290 -18.30 33.76 9.79
CA PRO A 290 -19.38 34.73 9.80
C PRO A 290 -19.88 35.12 8.39
N GLY A 291 -18.96 35.16 7.41
CA GLY A 291 -19.25 35.49 6.01
C GLY A 291 -20.16 34.47 5.32
N LEU A 292 -20.27 33.26 5.87
CA LEU A 292 -21.09 32.18 5.32
C LEU A 292 -22.47 32.07 6.00
N LYS A 293 -22.79 32.96 6.95
CA LYS A 293 -24.07 32.95 7.67
C LYS A 293 -25.24 33.09 6.69
N GLY A 294 -26.25 32.23 6.84
CA GLY A 294 -27.45 32.20 5.98
C GLY A 294 -27.31 31.40 4.70
N TRP A 295 -26.12 30.86 4.39
CA TRP A 295 -25.92 29.92 3.28
C TRP A 295 -26.00 28.46 3.77
N ASN A 296 -26.97 27.68 3.29
CA ASN A 296 -27.14 26.27 3.67
C ASN A 296 -26.59 25.28 2.62
N GLY A 297 -25.55 25.71 1.89
CA GLY A 297 -24.93 24.93 0.80
C GLY A 297 -23.62 24.24 1.18
N PHE A 298 -23.01 24.57 2.32
CA PHE A 298 -21.77 23.93 2.80
C PHE A 298 -22.08 22.61 3.50
N GLY A 299 -21.47 21.53 3.04
CA GLY A 299 -21.74 20.17 3.51
C GLY A 299 -20.54 19.25 3.43
N MET A 300 -20.75 17.99 3.82
CA MET A 300 -19.71 16.96 3.90
C MET A 300 -20.23 15.58 3.48
N ALA A 301 -19.32 14.69 3.11
CA ALA A 301 -19.61 13.28 2.94
C ALA A 301 -19.20 12.46 4.18
N ILE A 302 -19.91 11.36 4.45
CA ILE A 302 -19.65 10.41 5.53
C ILE A 302 -19.72 8.99 4.98
N GLN A 303 -18.75 8.15 5.35
CA GLN A 303 -18.61 6.78 4.83
C GLN A 303 -19.12 5.75 5.84
N ALA A 304 -20.23 5.08 5.55
CA ALA A 304 -20.88 4.09 6.41
C ALA A 304 -20.10 2.78 6.60
N TYR A 305 -19.09 2.50 5.78
CA TYR A 305 -18.21 1.34 5.99
C TYR A 305 -17.26 1.50 7.19
N GLY A 306 -17.16 2.71 7.75
CA GLY A 306 -16.24 3.07 8.80
C GLY A 306 -16.93 2.97 10.15
N LYS A 307 -16.24 2.40 11.15
CA LYS A 307 -16.79 2.20 12.50
C LYS A 307 -17.16 3.50 13.21
N ARG A 308 -16.65 4.65 12.74
CA ARG A 308 -16.93 6.00 13.26
C ARG A 308 -18.15 6.67 12.62
N ALA A 309 -18.75 6.12 11.55
CA ALA A 309 -19.76 6.80 10.74
C ALA A 309 -20.95 7.37 11.53
N GLN A 310 -21.57 6.57 12.40
CA GLN A 310 -22.72 7.00 13.21
C GLN A 310 -22.35 8.17 14.14
N ARG A 311 -21.14 8.14 14.70
CA ARG A 311 -20.63 9.21 15.58
C ARG A 311 -20.28 10.47 14.78
N THR A 312 -19.81 10.33 13.54
CA THR A 312 -19.61 11.46 12.62
C THR A 312 -20.92 12.18 12.31
N ILE A 313 -22.02 11.46 12.14
CA ILE A 313 -23.36 12.07 11.93
C ILE A 313 -23.77 12.91 13.14
N GLY A 314 -23.61 12.36 14.35
CA GLY A 314 -23.89 13.11 15.57
C GLY A 314 -23.01 14.36 15.72
N TRP A 315 -21.75 14.31 15.30
CA TRP A 315 -20.86 15.47 15.26
C TRP A 315 -21.35 16.53 14.24
N ALA A 316 -21.72 16.11 13.03
CA ALA A 316 -22.22 17.00 11.99
C ALA A 316 -23.53 17.70 12.41
N GLU A 317 -24.47 16.99 13.04
CA GLU A 317 -25.71 17.58 13.59
C GLU A 317 -25.41 18.60 14.69
N ALA A 318 -24.48 18.29 15.59
CA ALA A 318 -24.08 19.21 16.66
C ALA A 318 -23.43 20.49 16.12
N LEU A 319 -22.57 20.37 15.10
CA LEU A 319 -21.94 21.51 14.42
C LEU A 319 -22.98 22.36 13.68
N ALA A 320 -23.86 21.73 12.91
CA ALA A 320 -24.93 22.41 12.17
C ALA A 320 -25.88 23.16 13.12
N SER A 321 -26.29 22.51 14.21
CA SER A 321 -27.13 23.12 15.26
C SER A 321 -26.46 24.31 15.92
N ARG A 322 -25.18 24.20 16.30
CA ARG A 322 -24.43 25.29 16.96
C ARG A 322 -24.22 26.49 16.04
N THR A 323 -23.98 26.24 14.75
CA THR A 323 -23.79 27.30 13.74
C THR A 323 -25.11 27.87 13.22
N GLY A 324 -26.26 27.28 13.59
CA GLY A 324 -27.59 27.70 13.16
C GLY A 324 -27.82 27.47 11.65
N ARG A 325 -27.24 26.41 11.09
CA ARG A 325 -27.28 26.06 9.67
C ARG A 325 -28.01 24.74 9.47
N ILE A 326 -28.52 24.54 8.26
CA ILE A 326 -28.89 23.21 7.80
C ILE A 326 -27.77 22.69 6.91
N MET A 327 -27.04 21.68 7.38
CA MET A 327 -25.89 21.12 6.68
C MET A 327 -26.32 19.98 5.74
N PRO A 328 -26.06 20.07 4.42
CA PRO A 328 -26.17 18.93 3.53
C PRO A 328 -25.13 17.86 3.91
N VAL A 329 -25.58 16.64 4.20
CA VAL A 329 -24.69 15.53 4.55
C VAL A 329 -24.91 14.38 3.58
N ARG A 330 -23.87 14.03 2.83
CA ARG A 330 -23.88 12.91 1.90
C ARG A 330 -23.47 11.63 2.61
N LEU A 331 -24.37 10.66 2.73
CA LEU A 331 -24.03 9.33 3.21
C LEU A 331 -23.66 8.43 2.02
N VAL A 332 -22.43 7.92 2.03
CA VAL A 332 -21.93 6.91 1.08
C VAL A 332 -21.57 5.63 1.84
N LYS A 333 -21.34 4.52 1.15
CA LYS A 333 -20.72 3.34 1.79
C LYS A 333 -19.24 3.60 2.07
N GLY A 334 -18.44 3.83 1.02
CA GLY A 334 -17.01 4.13 1.10
C GLY A 334 -16.27 3.62 -0.14
N ALA A 335 -15.04 4.11 -0.36
CA ALA A 335 -14.29 3.90 -1.61
C ALA A 335 -12.85 3.39 -1.41
N TYR A 336 -12.38 3.27 -0.15
CA TYR A 336 -10.98 2.98 0.18
C TYR A 336 -10.81 1.65 0.96
N TRP A 337 -11.75 0.71 0.82
CA TRP A 337 -11.83 -0.46 1.69
C TRP A 337 -10.58 -1.34 1.61
N ASP A 338 -10.17 -1.76 0.41
CA ASP A 338 -9.00 -2.64 0.22
C ASP A 338 -7.70 -2.00 0.72
N SER A 339 -7.49 -0.71 0.42
CA SER A 339 -6.32 0.03 0.86
C SER A 339 -6.24 0.16 2.38
N GLU A 340 -7.36 0.41 3.06
CA GLU A 340 -7.36 0.55 4.51
C GLU A 340 -7.22 -0.79 5.24
N ILE A 341 -7.72 -1.89 4.67
CA ILE A 341 -7.44 -3.26 5.18
C ILE A 341 -5.94 -3.55 5.06
N LYS A 342 -5.35 -3.32 3.87
CA LYS A 342 -3.92 -3.52 3.62
C LYS A 342 -3.06 -2.68 4.57
N GLN A 343 -3.32 -1.38 4.67
CA GLN A 343 -2.57 -0.46 5.53
C GLN A 343 -2.62 -0.88 7.00
N ALA A 344 -3.78 -1.30 7.51
CA ALA A 344 -3.90 -1.78 8.89
C ALA A 344 -3.08 -3.05 9.14
N GLN A 345 -3.02 -3.97 8.17
CA GLN A 345 -2.19 -5.18 8.23
C GLN A 345 -0.69 -4.85 8.18
N GLU A 346 -0.25 -4.02 7.22
CA GLU A 346 1.15 -3.59 7.09
C GLU A 346 1.63 -2.85 8.34
N LYS A 347 0.83 -1.92 8.86
CA LYS A 347 1.12 -1.14 10.07
C LYS A 347 0.98 -1.97 11.37
N GLY A 348 0.48 -3.20 11.32
CA GLY A 348 0.36 -4.08 12.50
C GLY A 348 -0.59 -3.52 13.57
N LEU A 349 -1.71 -2.90 13.15
CA LEU A 349 -2.62 -2.19 14.04
C LEU A 349 -3.57 -3.15 14.78
N ALA A 350 -4.22 -2.67 15.85
CA ALA A 350 -5.05 -3.51 16.71
C ALA A 350 -6.29 -4.10 16.00
N ASP A 351 -6.89 -3.34 15.09
CA ASP A 351 -8.06 -3.73 14.29
C ASP A 351 -8.19 -2.80 13.07
N TYR A 352 -9.16 -3.10 12.23
CA TYR A 352 -9.55 -2.30 11.08
C TYR A 352 -10.39 -1.09 11.51
N PRO A 353 -10.25 0.05 10.80
CA PRO A 353 -11.13 1.19 11.00
C PRO A 353 -12.50 1.01 10.33
N LEU A 354 -12.64 -0.05 9.54
CA LEU A 354 -13.77 -0.40 8.71
C LEU A 354 -14.44 -1.70 9.17
N PHE A 355 -15.67 -1.93 8.74
CA PHE A 355 -16.31 -3.24 8.79
C PHE A 355 -15.70 -4.19 7.76
N THR A 356 -15.51 -5.45 8.14
CA THR A 356 -14.89 -6.47 7.27
C THR A 356 -15.91 -7.24 6.44
N ARG A 357 -17.21 -7.09 6.73
CA ARG A 357 -18.31 -7.67 5.95
C ARG A 357 -19.12 -6.60 5.25
N LYS A 358 -19.46 -6.85 3.98
CA LYS A 358 -20.36 -5.96 3.22
C LYS A 358 -21.72 -5.76 3.90
N ALA A 359 -22.31 -6.82 4.46
CA ALA A 359 -23.59 -6.73 5.17
C ALA A 359 -23.49 -5.85 6.44
N ALA A 360 -22.35 -5.83 7.12
CA ALA A 360 -22.14 -4.95 8.28
C ALA A 360 -22.08 -3.47 7.85
N THR A 361 -21.44 -3.17 6.71
CA THR A 361 -21.53 -1.84 6.08
C THR A 361 -22.97 -1.46 5.72
N ASP A 362 -23.77 -2.39 5.19
CA ASP A 362 -25.19 -2.12 4.89
C ASP A 362 -26.00 -1.82 6.16
N VAL A 363 -25.78 -2.58 7.25
CA VAL A 363 -26.39 -2.33 8.56
C VAL A 363 -26.00 -0.95 9.09
N CYS A 364 -24.71 -0.60 9.05
CA CYS A 364 -24.25 0.71 9.48
C CYS A 364 -24.86 1.83 8.61
N TYR A 365 -24.93 1.65 7.29
CA TYR A 365 -25.57 2.61 6.39
C TYR A 365 -27.03 2.86 6.75
N LEU A 366 -27.81 1.81 7.02
CA LEU A 366 -29.21 1.93 7.42
C LEU A 366 -29.36 2.60 8.80
N ALA A 367 -28.55 2.22 9.79
CA ALA A 367 -28.57 2.87 11.10
C ALA A 367 -28.25 4.37 11.00
N CYS A 368 -27.21 4.72 10.23
CA CYS A 368 -26.83 6.09 9.91
C CYS A 368 -27.95 6.85 9.17
N ALA A 369 -28.61 6.21 8.20
CA ALA A 369 -29.70 6.84 7.45
C ALA A 369 -30.89 7.17 8.36
N ARG A 370 -31.24 6.27 9.28
CA ARG A 370 -32.29 6.51 10.28
C ARG A 370 -31.93 7.70 11.19
N ASP A 371 -30.68 7.77 11.67
CA ASP A 371 -30.20 8.90 12.47
C ASP A 371 -30.22 10.24 11.70
N MET A 372 -29.90 10.21 10.40
CA MET A 372 -29.95 11.42 9.56
C MET A 372 -31.38 11.88 9.24
N LEU A 373 -32.33 10.96 9.06
CA LEU A 373 -33.74 11.32 8.86
C LEU A 373 -34.38 11.94 10.12
N GLU A 374 -33.94 11.53 11.30
CA GLU A 374 -34.40 12.10 12.58
C GLU A 374 -33.67 13.39 12.99
N ALA A 375 -32.57 13.74 12.31
CA ALA A 375 -31.76 14.91 12.60
C ALA A 375 -32.45 16.21 12.12
N SER A 376 -32.33 17.28 12.91
CA SER A 376 -33.05 18.54 12.68
C SER A 376 -32.23 19.58 11.91
N ALA A 377 -30.91 19.51 12.01
CA ALA A 377 -29.97 20.43 11.39
C ALA A 377 -29.19 19.80 10.22
N ILE A 378 -29.50 18.55 9.85
CA ILE A 378 -28.95 17.88 8.67
C ILE A 378 -29.99 17.89 7.55
N ARG A 379 -29.52 18.10 6.31
CA ARG A 379 -30.26 17.77 5.07
C ARG A 379 -29.67 16.47 4.50
N PRO A 380 -30.35 15.33 4.65
CA PRO A 380 -29.80 14.05 4.23
C PRO A 380 -29.67 13.93 2.72
N ALA A 381 -28.53 13.42 2.26
CA ALA A 381 -28.29 13.05 0.87
C ALA A 381 -27.78 11.60 0.78
N PHE A 382 -28.63 10.67 0.33
CA PHE A 382 -28.34 9.24 0.35
C PHE A 382 -27.78 8.75 -0.98
N ALA A 383 -26.47 8.51 -1.04
CA ALA A 383 -25.79 8.01 -2.22
C ALA A 383 -25.81 6.47 -2.27
N THR A 384 -26.71 5.90 -3.06
CA THR A 384 -26.85 4.44 -3.18
C THR A 384 -27.40 4.03 -4.54
N HIS A 385 -27.01 2.83 -4.99
CA HIS A 385 -27.60 2.15 -6.16
C HIS A 385 -28.37 0.89 -5.77
N ASN A 386 -28.52 0.62 -4.47
CA ASN A 386 -29.16 -0.58 -3.96
C ASN A 386 -30.66 -0.35 -3.76
N ALA A 387 -31.48 -1.13 -4.46
CA ALA A 387 -32.94 -0.99 -4.45
C ALA A 387 -33.55 -1.20 -3.06
N LEU A 388 -33.05 -2.17 -2.29
CA LEU A 388 -33.51 -2.41 -0.91
C LEU A 388 -33.21 -1.19 -0.03
N THR A 389 -31.98 -0.67 -0.08
CA THR A 389 -31.60 0.52 0.68
C THR A 389 -32.46 1.73 0.33
N ALA A 390 -32.72 1.96 -0.96
CA ALA A 390 -33.58 3.05 -1.41
C ALA A 390 -35.01 2.89 -0.91
N ALA A 391 -35.60 1.69 -1.04
CA ALA A 391 -36.93 1.37 -0.54
C ALA A 391 -37.06 1.56 0.97
N THR A 392 -36.06 1.11 1.74
CA THR A 392 -36.03 1.31 3.21
C THR A 392 -36.05 2.79 3.58
N ILE A 393 -35.25 3.62 2.92
CA ILE A 393 -35.23 5.07 3.16
C ILE A 393 -36.56 5.71 2.79
N MET A 394 -37.16 5.31 1.66
CA MET A 394 -38.46 5.82 1.22
C MET A 394 -39.57 5.49 2.20
N GLU A 395 -39.56 4.29 2.80
CA GLU A 395 -40.54 3.91 3.82
C GLU A 395 -40.33 4.69 5.14
N TRP A 396 -39.09 4.96 5.53
CA TRP A 396 -38.79 5.70 6.76
C TRP A 396 -39.01 7.21 6.65
N ALA A 397 -39.03 7.76 5.44
CA ALA A 397 -39.21 9.18 5.21
C ALA A 397 -40.68 9.52 4.95
N ASP A 398 -41.25 10.42 5.76
CA ASP A 398 -42.65 10.85 5.62
C ASP A 398 -42.90 11.74 4.38
N ASP A 399 -41.84 12.39 3.86
CA ASP A 399 -41.90 13.36 2.76
C ASP A 399 -40.72 13.19 1.78
N PRO A 400 -40.97 13.02 0.46
CA PRO A 400 -39.94 13.04 -0.58
C PRO A 400 -39.04 14.28 -0.63
N GLU A 401 -39.46 15.41 -0.05
CA GLU A 401 -38.63 16.63 0.01
C GLU A 401 -37.68 16.70 1.22
N SER A 402 -37.87 15.81 2.21
CA SER A 402 -37.06 15.82 3.44
C SER A 402 -35.60 15.39 3.23
N PHE A 403 -35.31 14.72 2.11
CA PHE A 403 -33.98 14.27 1.73
C PHE A 403 -33.77 14.32 0.20
N GLU A 404 -32.54 14.08 -0.25
CA GLU A 404 -32.26 13.76 -1.66
C GLU A 404 -31.57 12.41 -1.81
N PHE A 405 -31.86 11.69 -2.90
CA PHE A 405 -30.99 10.60 -3.34
C PHE A 405 -29.79 11.14 -4.08
N GLN A 406 -28.72 10.37 -4.13
CA GLN A 406 -27.62 10.61 -5.04
C GLN A 406 -27.20 9.36 -5.78
N ARG A 407 -26.79 9.54 -7.03
CA ARG A 407 -26.26 8.46 -7.87
C ARG A 407 -25.05 8.95 -8.63
N LEU A 408 -24.20 8.03 -9.05
CA LEU A 408 -23.11 8.35 -9.96
C LEU A 408 -23.60 8.50 -11.41
N HIS A 409 -22.98 9.40 -12.18
CA HIS A 409 -23.14 9.44 -13.63
C HIS A 409 -22.74 8.11 -14.28
N GLY A 410 -23.45 7.73 -15.36
CA GLY A 410 -23.25 6.44 -16.05
C GLY A 410 -23.69 5.21 -15.25
N MET A 411 -24.26 5.38 -14.05
CA MET A 411 -24.65 4.27 -13.17
C MET A 411 -26.01 4.50 -12.50
N GLY A 412 -26.70 3.39 -12.21
CA GLY A 412 -28.03 3.42 -11.62
C GLY A 412 -29.12 3.97 -12.55
N GLU A 413 -28.88 3.94 -13.87
CA GLU A 413 -29.91 4.23 -14.86
C GLU A 413 -31.06 3.23 -14.71
N GLY A 414 -32.27 3.73 -14.61
CA GLY A 414 -33.50 2.97 -14.37
C GLY A 414 -34.03 3.09 -12.93
N LEU A 415 -33.16 3.29 -11.92
CA LEU A 415 -33.58 3.30 -10.51
C LEU A 415 -34.27 4.60 -10.08
N PHE A 416 -33.79 5.75 -10.56
CA PHE A 416 -34.17 7.05 -10.01
C PHE A 416 -35.03 7.88 -10.97
N GLU A 417 -35.15 7.49 -12.24
CA GLU A 417 -35.82 8.27 -13.28
C GLU A 417 -37.31 8.43 -13.00
N LYS A 418 -38.00 7.34 -12.67
CA LYS A 418 -39.41 7.36 -12.29
C LYS A 418 -39.59 8.05 -10.94
N LEU A 419 -38.70 7.80 -9.97
CA LEU A 419 -38.71 8.47 -8.68
C LEU A 419 -38.68 10.00 -8.81
N VAL A 420 -37.80 10.52 -9.67
CA VAL A 420 -37.64 11.96 -9.91
C VAL A 420 -38.77 12.56 -10.74
N ARG A 421 -39.15 11.90 -11.83
CA ARG A 421 -40.06 12.48 -12.82
C ARG A 421 -41.54 12.30 -12.48
N GLU A 422 -41.87 11.25 -11.72
CA GLU A 422 -43.25 10.84 -11.47
C GLU A 422 -43.62 10.84 -9.99
N ARG A 423 -42.64 10.65 -9.08
CA ARG A 423 -42.91 10.50 -7.64
C ARG A 423 -42.38 11.64 -6.75
N GLY A 424 -41.85 12.70 -7.35
CA GLY A 424 -41.46 13.92 -6.64
C GLY A 424 -40.16 13.84 -5.83
N TYR A 425 -39.41 12.74 -5.88
CA TYR A 425 -38.13 12.63 -5.18
C TYR A 425 -37.05 13.46 -5.86
N ARG A 426 -36.10 13.99 -5.07
CA ARG A 426 -34.92 14.67 -5.59
C ARG A 426 -33.78 13.67 -5.76
N CYS A 427 -33.08 13.72 -6.89
CA CYS A 427 -31.85 12.96 -7.09
C CYS A 427 -30.74 13.83 -7.68
N ARG A 428 -29.57 13.79 -7.05
CA ARG A 428 -28.35 14.46 -7.52
C ARG A 428 -27.42 13.47 -8.19
N ILE A 429 -26.95 13.80 -9.38
CA ILE A 429 -25.95 13.04 -10.12
C ILE A 429 -24.56 13.51 -9.70
N TYR A 430 -23.79 12.65 -9.05
CA TYR A 430 -22.36 12.87 -8.86
C TYR A 430 -21.66 12.70 -10.21
N ALA A 431 -21.18 13.81 -10.76
CA ALA A 431 -20.85 14.00 -12.16
C ALA A 431 -19.34 14.26 -12.30
N PRO A 432 -18.54 13.25 -12.69
CA PRO A 432 -17.10 13.43 -12.86
C PRO A 432 -16.79 14.38 -14.01
N VAL A 433 -15.83 15.27 -13.83
CA VAL A 433 -15.41 16.29 -14.79
C VAL A 433 -13.90 16.40 -14.80
N GLY A 434 -13.27 16.06 -15.91
CA GLY A 434 -11.81 16.20 -16.05
C GLY A 434 -11.28 15.66 -17.37
N GLY A 435 -10.02 16.01 -17.65
CA GLY A 435 -9.33 15.56 -18.86
C GLY A 435 -8.95 14.08 -18.82
N HIS A 436 -8.46 13.55 -19.94
CA HIS A 436 -8.08 12.14 -20.06
C HIS A 436 -7.01 11.71 -19.04
N ARG A 437 -6.13 12.62 -18.61
CA ARG A 437 -5.07 12.35 -17.62
C ARG A 437 -5.64 11.92 -16.26
N ASP A 438 -6.67 12.63 -15.79
CA ASP A 438 -7.27 12.40 -14.47
C ASP A 438 -8.35 11.28 -14.53
N LEU A 439 -8.90 11.01 -15.73
CA LEU A 439 -9.94 10.00 -15.95
C LEU A 439 -9.49 8.57 -15.62
N LEU A 440 -8.30 8.13 -16.02
CA LEU A 440 -7.94 6.71 -15.93
C LEU A 440 -7.74 6.23 -14.49
N ALA A 441 -7.12 7.04 -13.62
CA ALA A 441 -6.98 6.70 -12.21
C ALA A 441 -8.37 6.56 -11.53
N TYR A 442 -9.26 7.50 -11.83
CA TYR A 442 -10.65 7.46 -11.41
C TYR A 442 -11.39 6.23 -11.97
N LEU A 443 -11.19 5.90 -13.26
CA LEU A 443 -11.86 4.80 -13.93
C LEU A 443 -11.47 3.47 -13.30
N VAL A 444 -10.19 3.20 -13.02
CA VAL A 444 -9.76 1.95 -12.36
C VAL A 444 -10.45 1.77 -11.00
N ARG A 445 -10.46 2.80 -10.15
CA ARG A 445 -11.18 2.74 -8.86
C ARG A 445 -12.67 2.48 -9.07
N ARG A 446 -13.27 3.17 -10.05
CA ARG A 446 -14.68 3.02 -10.38
C ARG A 446 -15.03 1.61 -10.85
N LEU A 447 -14.14 0.98 -11.62
CA LEU A 447 -14.31 -0.38 -12.10
C LEU A 447 -14.20 -1.38 -10.96
N LEU A 448 -13.25 -1.20 -10.03
CA LEU A 448 -13.13 -2.06 -8.85
C LEU A 448 -14.36 -1.98 -7.93
N GLU A 449 -14.84 -0.76 -7.64
CA GLU A 449 -16.03 -0.53 -6.80
C GLU A 449 -17.27 -1.27 -7.33
N ASN A 450 -17.41 -1.36 -8.66
CA ASN A 450 -18.63 -1.88 -9.29
C ASN A 450 -18.47 -3.29 -9.86
N GLY A 451 -17.26 -3.71 -10.17
CA GLY A 451 -16.91 -5.05 -10.62
C GLY A 451 -16.74 -6.05 -9.48
N ALA A 452 -16.61 -5.61 -8.22
CA ALA A 452 -16.57 -6.54 -7.09
C ALA A 452 -17.82 -7.42 -7.05
N ASN A 453 -17.66 -8.74 -6.88
CA ASN A 453 -18.76 -9.72 -6.85
C ASN A 453 -19.84 -9.39 -5.79
N SER A 454 -19.47 -8.62 -4.76
CA SER A 454 -20.38 -8.14 -3.71
C SER A 454 -21.15 -6.85 -4.04
N SER A 455 -20.87 -6.22 -5.18
CA SER A 455 -21.56 -5.02 -5.65
C SER A 455 -22.98 -5.36 -6.10
N PHE A 456 -23.96 -4.54 -5.71
CA PHE A 456 -25.35 -4.74 -6.11
C PHE A 456 -25.53 -4.62 -7.64
N VAL A 457 -24.76 -3.77 -8.31
CA VAL A 457 -24.82 -3.61 -9.76
C VAL A 457 -24.35 -4.88 -10.47
N HIS A 458 -23.29 -5.51 -9.94
CA HIS A 458 -22.81 -6.80 -10.42
C HIS A 458 -23.84 -7.91 -10.14
N GLN A 459 -24.38 -7.97 -8.92
CA GLN A 459 -25.38 -8.98 -8.53
C GLN A 459 -26.68 -8.87 -9.34
N LEU A 460 -27.11 -7.66 -9.70
CA LEU A 460 -28.30 -7.44 -10.53
C LEU A 460 -28.15 -8.04 -11.94
N ALA A 461 -26.92 -8.09 -12.45
CA ALA A 461 -26.60 -8.67 -13.76
C ALA A 461 -26.42 -10.20 -13.71
N ASP A 462 -26.36 -10.80 -12.52
CA ASP A 462 -26.19 -12.24 -12.35
C ASP A 462 -27.54 -12.96 -12.41
N GLU A 463 -27.76 -13.73 -13.47
CA GLU A 463 -29.00 -14.51 -13.68
C GLU A 463 -29.19 -15.65 -12.66
N GLN A 464 -28.15 -16.00 -11.89
CA GLN A 464 -28.23 -17.05 -10.87
C GLN A 464 -28.83 -16.54 -9.55
N LEU A 465 -28.84 -15.22 -9.32
CA LEU A 465 -29.38 -14.63 -8.09
C LEU A 465 -30.88 -14.36 -8.21
N SER A 466 -31.63 -14.82 -7.21
CA SER A 466 -33.06 -14.53 -7.12
C SER A 466 -33.32 -13.12 -6.58
N ASP A 467 -34.53 -12.60 -6.82
CA ASP A 467 -34.96 -11.31 -6.25
C ASP A 467 -34.90 -11.33 -4.72
N ALA A 468 -35.18 -12.49 -4.11
CA ALA A 468 -35.06 -12.69 -2.67
C ALA A 468 -33.61 -12.56 -2.18
N ASP A 469 -32.63 -13.04 -2.95
CA ASP A 469 -31.20 -12.93 -2.59
C ASP A 469 -30.71 -11.47 -2.65
N LEU A 470 -31.13 -10.75 -3.70
CA LEU A 470 -30.83 -9.33 -3.92
C LEU A 470 -31.44 -8.43 -2.85
N LEU A 471 -32.65 -8.77 -2.41
CA LEU A 471 -33.40 -8.04 -1.39
C LEU A 471 -33.15 -8.55 0.03
N ALA A 472 -32.37 -9.61 0.24
CA ALA A 472 -32.23 -10.21 1.57
C ALA A 472 -31.69 -9.21 2.62
N ASP A 473 -32.32 -9.23 3.79
CA ASP A 473 -32.09 -8.29 4.89
C ASP A 473 -30.63 -8.32 5.39
N PRO A 474 -29.90 -7.19 5.35
CA PRO A 474 -28.54 -7.13 5.87
C PRO A 474 -28.45 -7.42 7.38
N VAL A 475 -29.47 -7.08 8.18
CA VAL A 475 -29.48 -7.39 9.63
C VAL A 475 -29.49 -8.90 9.83
N ALA A 476 -30.42 -9.61 9.18
CA ALA A 476 -30.49 -11.07 9.24
C ALA A 476 -29.18 -11.74 8.76
N LYS A 477 -28.54 -11.21 7.70
CA LYS A 477 -27.24 -11.70 7.19
C LYS A 477 -26.13 -11.59 8.24
N VAL A 478 -26.11 -10.49 9.01
CA VAL A 478 -25.14 -10.26 10.08
C VAL A 478 -25.42 -11.14 11.29
N GLU A 479 -26.68 -11.26 11.70
CA GLU A 479 -27.10 -12.11 12.84
C GLU A 479 -26.83 -13.59 12.59
N ALA A 480 -27.02 -14.07 11.35
CA ALA A 480 -26.74 -15.45 10.96
C ALA A 480 -25.28 -15.87 11.18
N VAL A 481 -24.34 -14.91 11.19
CA VAL A 481 -22.91 -15.13 11.46
C VAL A 481 -22.49 -14.59 12.84
N GLY A 482 -23.45 -14.26 13.70
CA GLY A 482 -23.23 -13.77 15.07
C GLY A 482 -22.55 -12.40 15.15
N GLY A 483 -22.62 -11.57 14.12
CA GLY A 483 -21.97 -10.26 14.09
C GLY A 483 -20.43 -10.29 14.06
N THR A 484 -19.85 -11.46 13.75
CA THR A 484 -18.39 -11.66 13.75
C THR A 484 -17.71 -11.02 12.53
N ARG A 485 -16.39 -10.79 12.60
CA ARG A 485 -15.57 -10.35 11.45
C ARG A 485 -15.60 -11.39 10.31
N HIS A 486 -15.18 -10.99 9.11
CA HIS A 486 -15.02 -11.92 7.99
C HIS A 486 -13.89 -12.95 8.28
N PRO A 487 -14.14 -14.27 8.24
CA PRO A 487 -13.17 -15.27 8.69
C PRO A 487 -11.92 -15.34 7.80
N SER A 488 -12.02 -14.97 6.52
CA SER A 488 -10.89 -14.94 5.58
C SER A 488 -10.03 -13.67 5.67
N ILE A 489 -10.37 -12.73 6.56
CA ILE A 489 -9.62 -11.48 6.74
C ILE A 489 -8.97 -11.55 8.14
N PRO A 490 -7.75 -12.08 8.25
CA PRO A 490 -7.07 -12.23 9.54
C PRO A 490 -6.72 -10.86 10.09
N LEU A 491 -6.88 -10.68 11.41
CA LEU A 491 -6.41 -9.48 12.09
C LEU A 491 -4.91 -9.23 11.81
N PRO A 492 -4.45 -7.97 11.87
CA PRO A 492 -3.03 -7.67 11.69
C PRO A 492 -2.09 -8.48 12.60
N GLU A 493 -2.48 -8.75 13.85
CA GLU A 493 -1.68 -9.57 14.77
C GLU A 493 -1.63 -11.07 14.39
N ASP A 494 -2.64 -11.53 13.65
CA ASP A 494 -2.84 -12.93 13.27
C ASP A 494 -2.38 -13.24 11.83
N LEU A 495 -1.80 -12.26 11.13
CA LEU A 495 -1.47 -12.35 9.70
C LEU A 495 -0.60 -13.57 9.32
N PHE A 496 0.24 -14.04 10.26
CA PHE A 496 1.14 -15.18 10.08
C PHE A 496 0.78 -16.41 10.94
N MET A 497 -0.40 -16.42 11.55
CA MET A 497 -0.86 -17.59 12.31
C MET A 497 -1.21 -18.74 11.36
N PRO A 498 -0.99 -20.02 11.77
CA PRO A 498 -0.57 -20.46 13.10
C PRO A 498 0.95 -20.45 13.33
N GLN A 499 1.78 -20.07 12.36
CA GLN A 499 3.24 -20.15 12.48
C GLN A 499 3.79 -19.22 13.56
N ARG A 500 3.34 -17.96 13.58
CA ARG A 500 3.76 -16.96 14.56
C ARG A 500 2.76 -15.82 14.67
N LYS A 501 2.81 -15.09 15.79
CA LYS A 501 2.18 -13.78 15.92
C LYS A 501 2.98 -12.71 15.18
N ASN A 502 2.28 -11.74 14.60
CA ASN A 502 2.89 -10.57 13.99
C ASN A 502 3.34 -9.55 15.06
N SER A 503 4.34 -8.72 14.76
CA SER A 503 4.72 -7.58 15.60
C SER A 503 3.62 -6.51 15.62
N LYS A 504 3.39 -5.91 16.79
CA LYS A 504 2.42 -4.82 16.96
C LYS A 504 3.01 -3.47 16.54
N GLY A 505 2.25 -2.67 15.81
CA GLY A 505 2.59 -1.29 15.52
C GLY A 505 1.86 -0.28 16.40
N LEU A 506 2.11 0.99 16.11
CA LEU A 506 1.42 2.15 16.67
C LEU A 506 0.76 2.89 15.52
N ASP A 507 -0.47 3.37 15.73
CA ASP A 507 -1.16 4.17 14.73
C ASP A 507 -0.64 5.61 14.78
N LEU A 508 0.49 5.86 14.11
CA LEU A 508 1.10 7.20 14.04
C LEU A 508 0.25 8.19 13.20
N GLU A 509 -0.82 7.70 12.57
CA GLU A 509 -1.83 8.51 11.88
C GLU A 509 -3.03 8.84 12.79
N ASP A 510 -2.94 8.52 14.08
CA ASP A 510 -3.80 9.11 15.10
C ASP A 510 -2.97 10.17 15.82
N TRP A 511 -3.41 11.44 15.74
CA TRP A 511 -2.65 12.58 16.29
C TRP A 511 -2.35 12.44 17.79
N ARG A 512 -3.25 11.79 18.56
CA ARG A 512 -3.08 11.59 20.01
C ARG A 512 -2.00 10.55 20.27
N VAL A 513 -2.00 9.48 19.47
CA VAL A 513 -0.96 8.45 19.54
C VAL A 513 0.38 9.04 19.12
N LEU A 514 0.43 9.77 18.00
CA LEU A 514 1.63 10.45 17.51
C LEU A 514 2.22 11.37 18.58
N ASN A 515 1.42 12.27 19.15
CA ASN A 515 1.91 13.21 20.17
C ASN A 515 2.37 12.52 21.45
N ARG A 516 1.62 11.53 21.94
CA ARG A 516 2.05 10.74 23.10
C ARG A 516 3.37 10.02 22.84
N VAL A 517 3.59 9.50 21.63
CA VAL A 517 4.86 8.89 21.22
C VAL A 517 5.96 9.95 21.17
N THR A 518 5.74 11.06 20.48
CA THR A 518 6.69 12.18 20.39
C THR A 518 7.14 12.66 21.77
N GLU A 519 6.21 12.93 22.69
CA GLU A 519 6.52 13.32 24.07
C GLU A 519 7.34 12.24 24.81
N ASN A 520 7.01 10.97 24.60
CA ASN A 520 7.72 9.84 25.18
C ASN A 520 9.18 9.75 24.69
N ILE A 521 9.41 10.02 23.40
CA ILE A 521 10.74 10.02 22.79
C ILE A 521 11.56 11.23 23.24
N ILE A 522 10.99 12.42 23.21
CA ILE A 522 11.67 13.67 23.62
C ILE A 522 12.05 13.60 25.10
N SER A 523 11.18 13.08 25.96
CA SER A 523 11.48 12.90 27.39
C SER A 523 12.63 11.90 27.68
N ARG A 524 13.10 11.16 26.67
CA ARG A 524 14.20 10.17 26.74
C ARG A 524 15.42 10.59 25.91
N ALA A 525 15.67 11.89 25.77
CA ALA A 525 16.84 12.39 25.05
C ALA A 525 18.17 11.97 25.70
N ASP A 526 18.22 11.79 27.02
CA ASP A 526 19.36 11.19 27.70
C ASP A 526 19.32 9.65 27.53
N ILE A 527 20.12 9.16 26.59
CA ILE A 527 20.26 7.74 26.26
C ILE A 527 21.30 7.01 27.11
N GLY A 528 21.89 7.68 28.11
CA GLY A 528 22.86 7.10 29.03
C GLY A 528 24.28 6.95 28.47
N GLU A 529 25.15 6.34 29.29
CA GLU A 529 26.57 6.15 28.97
C GLU A 529 26.81 5.06 27.92
N GLU A 530 27.85 5.24 27.10
CA GLU A 530 28.28 4.22 26.15
C GLU A 530 28.87 3.01 26.87
N PRO A 531 28.58 1.78 26.40
CA PRO A 531 29.25 0.61 26.93
C PRO A 531 30.75 0.68 26.61
N ALA A 532 31.59 0.34 27.59
CA ALA A 532 33.03 0.32 27.42
C ALA A 532 33.48 -0.60 26.27
N ALA A 533 34.51 -0.18 25.53
CA ALA A 533 35.09 -0.99 24.48
C ALA A 533 35.74 -2.27 25.04
N ALA A 534 35.66 -3.36 24.29
CA ALA A 534 36.28 -4.63 24.65
C ALA A 534 37.80 -4.52 24.55
N THR A 535 38.50 -4.84 25.64
CA THR A 535 39.96 -4.75 25.74
C THR A 535 40.67 -6.09 25.55
N ASP A 536 39.99 -7.22 25.78
CA ASP A 536 40.53 -8.58 25.62
C ASP A 536 39.52 -9.48 24.89
N VAL A 537 39.51 -9.40 23.56
CA VAL A 537 38.60 -10.19 22.70
C VAL A 537 38.85 -11.69 22.86
N ALA A 538 40.11 -12.11 23.03
CA ALA A 538 40.47 -13.51 23.17
C ALA A 538 39.87 -14.14 24.44
N ALA A 539 39.78 -13.39 25.54
CA ALA A 539 39.10 -13.82 26.75
C ALA A 539 37.58 -13.94 26.57
N LEU A 540 36.95 -13.04 25.81
CA LEU A 540 35.51 -13.13 25.49
C LEU A 540 35.20 -14.39 24.67
N VAL A 541 36.00 -14.67 23.63
CA VAL A 541 35.88 -15.88 22.81
C VAL A 541 36.09 -17.14 23.65
N ALA A 542 37.05 -17.14 24.58
CA ALA A 542 37.28 -18.26 25.50
C ALA A 542 36.05 -18.55 26.39
N ARG A 543 35.40 -17.50 26.91
CA ARG A 543 34.19 -17.61 27.72
C ARG A 543 33.03 -18.20 26.91
N ALA A 544 32.79 -17.68 25.70
CA ALA A 544 31.74 -18.20 24.82
C ALA A 544 32.00 -19.66 24.41
N GLY A 545 33.26 -20.03 24.15
CA GLY A 545 33.64 -21.41 23.85
C GLY A 545 33.39 -22.36 25.02
N LYS A 546 33.63 -21.92 26.26
CA LYS A 546 33.33 -22.71 27.47
C LYS A 546 31.82 -22.92 27.68
N ALA A 547 31.00 -21.94 27.32
CA ALA A 547 29.53 -22.02 27.44
C ALA A 547 28.87 -22.81 26.31
N PHE A 548 29.55 -23.01 25.19
CA PHE A 548 28.98 -23.63 23.99
C PHE A 548 28.34 -25.00 24.22
N PRO A 549 29.00 -25.99 24.85
CA PRO A 549 28.38 -27.31 25.05
C PRO A 549 27.04 -27.23 25.78
N ALA A 550 26.99 -26.50 26.90
CA ALA A 550 25.78 -26.35 27.69
C ALA A 550 24.65 -25.62 26.95
N TRP A 551 24.97 -24.66 26.08
CA TRP A 551 23.97 -23.97 25.26
C TRP A 551 23.49 -24.82 24.09
N SER A 552 24.39 -25.56 23.43
CA SER A 552 24.07 -26.44 22.31
C SER A 552 23.16 -27.61 22.73
N ASP A 553 23.45 -28.19 23.90
CA ASP A 553 22.68 -29.30 24.48
C ASP A 553 21.30 -28.88 24.99
N ARG A 554 21.05 -27.57 25.15
CA ARG A 554 19.75 -27.07 25.59
C ARG A 554 18.69 -27.33 24.51
N PRO A 555 17.50 -27.88 24.83
CA PRO A 555 16.49 -28.22 23.82
C PRO A 555 16.08 -27.04 22.92
N ILE A 556 15.78 -27.32 21.63
CA ILE A 556 15.35 -26.31 20.65
C ILE A 556 14.18 -25.47 21.19
N GLU A 557 13.19 -26.11 21.82
CA GLU A 557 12.03 -25.41 22.37
C GLU A 557 12.43 -24.39 23.44
N GLU A 558 13.37 -24.73 24.33
CA GLU A 558 13.81 -23.80 25.36
C GLU A 558 14.60 -22.62 24.78
N ARG A 559 15.40 -22.87 23.73
CA ARG A 559 16.11 -21.80 23.01
C ARG A 559 15.10 -20.90 22.29
N ALA A 560 14.17 -21.47 21.54
CA ALA A 560 13.10 -20.74 20.84
C ALA A 560 12.24 -19.92 21.83
N ALA A 561 11.91 -20.47 23.00
CA ALA A 561 11.18 -19.76 24.04
C ALA A 561 11.95 -18.56 24.61
N CYS A 562 13.29 -18.56 24.61
CA CYS A 562 14.07 -17.36 24.93
C CYS A 562 13.84 -16.24 23.90
N LEU A 563 13.78 -16.58 22.61
CA LEU A 563 13.54 -15.60 21.55
C LEU A 563 12.11 -15.06 21.59
N ASP A 564 11.10 -15.91 21.87
CA ASP A 564 9.73 -15.45 22.07
C ASP A 564 9.60 -14.48 23.26
N ARG A 565 10.32 -14.76 24.37
CA ARG A 565 10.38 -13.83 25.52
C ARG A 565 11.12 -12.54 25.17
N LEU A 566 12.17 -12.60 24.35
CA LEU A 566 12.89 -11.40 23.90
C LEU A 566 11.98 -10.52 23.04
N ALA A 567 11.24 -11.12 22.10
CA ALA A 567 10.23 -10.43 21.29
C ALA A 567 9.20 -9.68 22.17
N ASN A 568 8.67 -10.36 23.19
CA ASN A 568 7.73 -9.73 24.12
C ASN A 568 8.38 -8.61 24.94
N LEU A 569 9.63 -8.77 25.38
CA LEU A 569 10.37 -7.71 26.07
C LEU A 569 10.64 -6.49 25.19
N TYR A 570 10.83 -6.67 23.88
CA TYR A 570 10.95 -5.57 22.93
C TYR A 570 9.62 -4.84 22.74
N GLU A 571 8.50 -5.57 22.62
CA GLU A 571 7.16 -4.94 22.61
C GLU A 571 6.89 -4.18 23.92
N ASP A 572 7.22 -4.75 25.08
CA ASP A 572 7.05 -4.13 26.40
C ASP A 572 7.99 -2.92 26.63
N ARG A 573 9.02 -2.75 25.80
CA ARG A 573 10.00 -1.65 25.88
C ARG A 573 10.05 -0.83 24.59
N LEU A 574 8.98 -0.87 23.80
CA LEU A 574 8.89 -0.22 22.49
C LEU A 574 9.35 1.25 22.53
N GLY A 575 8.80 2.06 23.43
CA GLY A 575 9.16 3.49 23.53
C GLY A 575 10.62 3.74 23.92
N GLU A 576 11.23 2.86 24.74
CA GLU A 576 12.65 2.97 25.11
C GLU A 576 13.56 2.63 23.92
N LEU A 577 13.23 1.55 23.19
CA LEU A 577 14.00 1.13 22.02
C LEU A 577 13.85 2.11 20.85
N MET A 578 12.66 2.68 20.66
CA MET A 578 12.43 3.75 19.69
C MET A 578 13.24 4.99 20.06
N ALA A 579 13.29 5.40 21.34
CA ALA A 579 14.07 6.57 21.76
C ALA A 579 15.57 6.38 21.46
N LEU A 580 16.11 5.18 21.71
CA LEU A 580 17.49 4.86 21.33
C LEU A 580 17.69 4.92 19.81
N ALA A 581 16.76 4.38 19.01
CA ALA A 581 16.87 4.43 17.55
C ALA A 581 16.81 5.88 16.99
N VAL A 582 15.99 6.74 17.59
CA VAL A 582 15.87 8.15 17.21
C VAL A 582 17.14 8.92 17.58
N HIS A 583 17.55 8.86 18.85
CA HIS A 583 18.61 9.72 19.39
C HIS A 583 20.03 9.19 19.14
N GLU A 584 20.22 7.88 19.00
CA GLU A 584 21.54 7.29 18.71
C GLU A 584 21.76 7.08 17.20
N ALA A 585 20.71 6.71 16.45
CA ALA A 585 20.82 6.32 15.04
C ALA A 585 20.11 7.28 14.08
N ASN A 586 19.63 8.43 14.58
CA ASN A 586 19.00 9.50 13.79
C ASN A 586 17.77 9.07 12.97
N LYS A 587 17.01 8.09 13.48
CA LYS A 587 15.81 7.59 12.79
C LYS A 587 14.59 8.45 13.06
N THR A 588 13.78 8.71 12.03
CA THR A 588 12.45 9.29 12.21
C THR A 588 11.55 8.35 13.01
N LEU A 589 10.46 8.87 13.60
CA LEU A 589 9.54 8.06 14.40
C LEU A 589 8.99 6.82 13.66
N PRO A 590 8.56 6.91 12.38
CA PRO A 590 8.12 5.73 11.63
C PRO A 590 9.25 4.71 11.40
N ASP A 591 10.47 5.19 11.10
CA ASP A 591 11.63 4.32 10.87
C ASP A 591 12.05 3.58 12.15
N ALA A 592 12.03 4.27 13.30
CA ALA A 592 12.33 3.70 14.61
C ALA A 592 11.29 2.62 14.99
N LEU A 593 10.00 2.90 14.78
CA LEU A 593 8.93 1.93 15.02
C LEU A 593 9.09 0.69 14.11
N SER A 594 9.33 0.90 12.82
CA SER A 594 9.53 -0.19 11.86
C SER A 594 10.71 -1.09 12.24
N GLU A 595 11.80 -0.51 12.73
CA GLU A 595 12.97 -1.28 13.14
C GLU A 595 12.71 -2.14 14.38
N VAL A 596 12.05 -1.60 15.41
CA VAL A 596 11.74 -2.41 16.60
C VAL A 596 10.80 -3.56 16.23
N ARG A 597 9.82 -3.31 15.36
CA ARG A 597 8.94 -4.36 14.81
C ARG A 597 9.71 -5.43 14.06
N GLU A 598 10.64 -5.05 13.20
CA GLU A 598 11.49 -6.00 12.46
C GLU A 598 12.34 -6.87 13.40
N ALA A 599 12.88 -6.30 14.49
CA ALA A 599 13.62 -7.05 15.51
C ALA A 599 12.74 -8.09 16.24
N ILE A 600 11.50 -7.71 16.56
CA ILE A 600 10.48 -8.61 17.15
C ILE A 600 10.15 -9.74 16.17
N ASP A 601 9.94 -9.40 14.90
CA ASP A 601 9.59 -10.37 13.87
C ASP A 601 10.73 -11.37 13.63
N PHE A 602 12.00 -10.94 13.62
CA PHE A 602 13.15 -11.85 13.57
C PHE A 602 13.15 -12.87 14.71
N CYS A 603 12.92 -12.41 15.94
CA CYS A 603 12.87 -13.30 17.10
C CYS A 603 11.78 -14.37 16.95
N ARG A 604 10.55 -13.95 16.65
CA ARG A 604 9.39 -14.86 16.50
C ARG A 604 9.54 -15.78 15.29
N TYR A 605 10.02 -15.25 14.17
CA TYR A 605 10.22 -16.01 12.95
C TYR A 605 11.25 -17.11 13.13
N TYR A 606 12.44 -16.78 13.65
CA TYR A 606 13.48 -17.80 13.85
C TYR A 606 13.15 -18.78 14.96
N ALA A 607 12.39 -18.39 15.98
CA ALA A 607 11.85 -19.31 16.97
C ALA A 607 10.90 -20.34 16.32
N ALA A 608 9.97 -19.88 15.47
CA ALA A 608 9.06 -20.76 14.74
C ALA A 608 9.80 -21.67 13.74
N GLU A 609 10.70 -21.11 12.94
CA GLU A 609 11.50 -21.86 11.97
C GLU A 609 12.40 -22.91 12.64
N ALA A 610 12.96 -22.63 13.82
CA ALA A 610 13.75 -23.60 14.54
C ALA A 610 12.92 -24.79 15.03
N ARG A 611 11.70 -24.53 15.51
CA ARG A 611 10.75 -25.58 15.96
C ARG A 611 10.30 -26.48 14.82
N ASP A 612 10.25 -25.97 13.61
CA ASP A 612 9.83 -26.71 12.43
C ASP A 612 11.01 -27.43 11.76
N LYS A 613 12.11 -26.71 11.50
CA LYS A 613 13.15 -27.15 10.55
C LYS A 613 14.42 -27.70 11.18
N LEU A 614 14.64 -27.51 12.47
CA LEU A 614 15.85 -28.00 13.15
C LEU A 614 15.61 -29.29 13.93
N LEU A 615 14.41 -29.86 13.87
CA LEU A 615 14.12 -31.17 14.46
C LEU A 615 14.89 -32.29 13.74
N PRO A 616 15.22 -33.40 14.44
CA PRO A 616 15.80 -34.57 13.80
C PRO A 616 14.92 -35.09 12.66
N LEU A 617 15.53 -35.37 11.51
CA LEU A 617 14.86 -35.89 10.33
C LEU A 617 15.20 -37.38 10.16
N GLU A 618 14.18 -38.23 10.18
CA GLU A 618 14.32 -39.63 9.77
C GLU A 618 14.50 -39.71 8.25
N LEU A 619 15.58 -40.37 7.83
CA LEU A 619 15.93 -40.57 6.43
C LEU A 619 15.50 -41.97 5.97
N PRO A 620 15.15 -42.13 4.68
CA PRO A 620 14.86 -43.45 4.13
C PRO A 620 16.08 -44.37 4.23
N GLY A 621 15.83 -45.66 4.46
CA GLY A 621 16.85 -46.68 4.59
C GLY A 621 16.30 -48.09 4.37
N PRO A 622 17.19 -49.10 4.30
CA PRO A 622 16.78 -50.49 4.26
C PRO A 622 16.07 -50.90 5.56
N THR A 623 15.29 -51.98 5.50
CA THR A 623 14.73 -52.58 6.71
C THR A 623 15.85 -53.00 7.68
N GLY A 624 15.60 -52.86 8.98
CA GLY A 624 16.60 -53.17 9.99
C GLY A 624 17.64 -52.06 10.17
N GLU A 625 17.49 -50.89 9.58
CA GLU A 625 18.38 -49.74 9.77
C GLU A 625 17.57 -48.47 10.10
N SER A 626 18.07 -47.67 11.05
CA SER A 626 17.55 -46.32 11.30
C SER A 626 18.59 -45.28 10.90
N ASN A 627 18.21 -44.32 10.07
CA ASN A 627 19.05 -43.20 9.65
C ASN A 627 18.41 -41.90 10.12
N VAL A 628 19.10 -41.14 10.98
CA VAL A 628 18.59 -39.87 11.51
C VAL A 628 19.60 -38.75 11.26
N LEU A 629 19.18 -37.72 10.52
CA LEU A 629 19.92 -36.48 10.33
C LEU A 629 19.56 -35.47 11.42
N ARG A 630 20.58 -34.86 12.03
CA ARG A 630 20.45 -33.81 13.05
C ARG A 630 21.17 -32.55 12.64
N MET A 631 20.59 -31.42 13.02
CA MET A 631 21.14 -30.08 12.86
C MET A 631 21.61 -29.58 14.23
N GLU A 632 22.92 -29.45 14.42
CA GLU A 632 23.52 -29.07 15.71
C GLU A 632 24.30 -27.75 15.60
N GLY A 633 24.48 -27.05 16.72
CA GLY A 633 25.31 -25.84 16.74
C GLY A 633 26.74 -26.13 16.30
N LYS A 634 27.37 -25.17 15.62
CA LYS A 634 28.78 -25.28 15.18
C LYS A 634 29.77 -24.90 16.28
N GLY A 635 29.47 -23.90 17.10
CA GLY A 635 30.41 -23.36 18.10
C GLY A 635 30.21 -21.87 18.39
N VAL A 636 31.32 -21.13 18.55
CA VAL A 636 31.31 -19.67 18.77
C VAL A 636 31.18 -18.92 17.44
N TRP A 637 30.15 -18.10 17.30
CA TRP A 637 29.91 -17.23 16.16
C TRP A 637 30.22 -15.77 16.46
N ALA A 638 30.81 -15.07 15.49
CA ALA A 638 30.92 -13.62 15.50
C ALA A 638 29.74 -13.00 14.73
N CYS A 639 28.90 -12.21 15.40
CA CYS A 639 27.83 -11.44 14.75
C CYS A 639 28.22 -9.96 14.72
N ILE A 640 28.46 -9.42 13.53
CA ILE A 640 28.97 -8.06 13.30
C ILE A 640 27.90 -7.27 12.54
N ALA A 641 27.29 -6.31 13.23
CA ALA A 641 26.11 -5.59 12.75
C ALA A 641 26.43 -4.12 12.36
N PRO A 642 25.66 -3.53 11.42
CA PRO A 642 25.85 -2.17 10.95
C PRO A 642 25.10 -1.16 11.85
N TRP A 643 25.37 0.13 11.64
CA TRP A 643 24.74 1.22 12.39
C TRP A 643 23.37 1.63 11.86
N ASN A 644 23.00 1.25 10.64
CA ASN A 644 21.79 1.75 9.98
C ASN A 644 20.51 0.97 10.32
N PHE A 645 20.66 -0.25 10.82
CA PHE A 645 19.62 -1.03 11.50
C PHE A 645 20.23 -1.64 12.78
N PRO A 646 20.55 -0.78 13.75
CA PRO A 646 21.36 -1.15 14.90
C PRO A 646 20.67 -2.09 15.89
N LEU A 647 19.34 -2.22 15.81
CA LEU A 647 18.55 -3.19 16.57
C LEU A 647 18.09 -4.36 15.71
N ALA A 648 17.48 -4.12 14.55
CA ALA A 648 16.84 -5.19 13.76
C ALA A 648 17.85 -6.19 13.21
N ILE A 649 18.86 -5.73 12.46
CA ILE A 649 19.88 -6.60 11.87
C ILE A 649 20.75 -7.22 12.97
N PHE A 650 21.10 -6.44 14.00
CA PHE A 650 21.80 -6.94 15.18
C PHE A 650 21.05 -8.11 15.83
N THR A 651 19.76 -7.94 16.10
CA THR A 651 18.90 -8.97 16.68
C THR A 651 18.76 -10.17 15.75
N GLY A 652 18.53 -9.94 14.46
CA GLY A 652 18.35 -11.00 13.47
C GLY A 652 19.56 -11.95 13.39
N GLN A 653 20.77 -11.40 13.35
CA GLN A 653 22.00 -12.19 13.33
C GLN A 653 22.17 -13.01 14.62
N ILE A 654 22.06 -12.37 15.79
CA ILE A 654 22.28 -13.07 17.07
C ILE A 654 21.18 -14.10 17.35
N ALA A 655 19.92 -13.80 17.02
CA ALA A 655 18.80 -14.70 17.27
C ALA A 655 18.92 -15.98 16.45
N ALA A 656 19.28 -15.86 15.16
CA ALA A 656 19.51 -17.00 14.29
C ALA A 656 20.63 -17.92 14.80
N ALA A 657 21.79 -17.34 15.14
CA ALA A 657 22.93 -18.11 15.65
C ALA A 657 22.59 -18.81 16.98
N LEU A 658 21.97 -18.09 17.92
CA LEU A 658 21.59 -18.61 19.24
C LEU A 658 20.57 -19.74 19.14
N VAL A 659 19.49 -19.58 18.36
CA VAL A 659 18.44 -20.60 18.26
C VAL A 659 18.94 -21.88 17.56
N ALA A 660 19.90 -21.75 16.64
CA ALA A 660 20.63 -22.85 16.03
C ALA A 660 21.60 -23.57 16.99
N GLY A 661 21.73 -23.10 18.24
CA GLY A 661 22.53 -23.75 19.29
C GLY A 661 23.98 -23.29 19.36
N ASN A 662 24.32 -22.12 18.80
CA ASN A 662 25.66 -21.52 18.86
C ASN A 662 25.75 -20.50 20.00
N THR A 663 26.96 -20.29 20.52
CA THR A 663 27.25 -19.12 21.36
C THR A 663 27.73 -17.96 20.48
N VAL A 664 27.52 -16.73 20.94
CA VAL A 664 27.68 -15.54 20.11
C VAL A 664 28.55 -14.50 20.80
N ILE A 665 29.52 -13.97 20.07
CA ILE A 665 30.15 -12.68 20.35
C ILE A 665 29.53 -11.65 19.40
N ALA A 666 28.77 -10.71 19.96
CA ALA A 666 28.04 -9.69 19.20
C ALA A 666 28.82 -8.37 19.19
N LYS A 667 29.21 -7.90 18.01
CA LYS A 667 29.96 -6.67 17.79
C LYS A 667 29.06 -5.65 17.06
N PRO A 668 28.51 -4.63 17.74
CA PRO A 668 27.74 -3.59 17.07
C PRO A 668 28.65 -2.58 16.37
N ALA A 669 28.09 -1.76 15.47
CA ALA A 669 28.81 -0.63 14.92
C ALA A 669 29.16 0.39 16.03
N PRO A 670 30.33 1.05 15.96
CA PRO A 670 30.76 1.99 17.00
C PRO A 670 29.85 3.22 17.14
N GLN A 671 29.04 3.53 16.12
CA GLN A 671 28.08 4.63 16.16
C GLN A 671 26.82 4.31 16.98
N THR A 672 26.49 3.02 17.19
CA THR A 672 25.22 2.60 17.81
C THR A 672 25.39 1.54 18.92
N PRO A 673 26.30 1.75 19.88
CA PRO A 673 26.60 0.74 20.88
C PRO A 673 25.54 0.63 21.99
N ARG A 674 24.77 1.68 22.31
CA ARG A 674 23.82 1.68 23.43
C ARG A 674 22.59 0.85 23.13
N ILE A 675 22.01 0.96 21.93
CA ILE A 675 20.85 0.15 21.55
C ILE A 675 21.20 -1.35 21.48
N ALA A 676 22.39 -1.69 20.99
CA ALA A 676 22.90 -3.06 21.00
C ALA A 676 23.14 -3.58 22.43
N HIS A 677 23.69 -2.73 23.32
CA HIS A 677 23.83 -3.08 24.73
C HIS A 677 22.47 -3.35 25.38
N LYS A 678 21.48 -2.49 25.12
CA LYS A 678 20.11 -2.67 25.61
C LYS A 678 19.51 -3.98 25.10
N ALA A 679 19.70 -4.30 23.83
CA ALA A 679 19.26 -5.56 23.22
C ALA A 679 19.85 -6.78 23.95
N VAL A 680 21.14 -6.78 24.25
CA VAL A 680 21.82 -7.87 24.98
C VAL A 680 21.34 -7.98 26.43
N VAL A 681 21.15 -6.86 27.13
CA VAL A 681 20.56 -6.86 28.49
C VAL A 681 19.17 -7.51 28.49
N LEU A 682 18.32 -7.17 27.51
CA LEU A 682 17.00 -7.76 27.37
C LEU A 682 17.07 -9.23 26.97
N ALA A 683 18.02 -9.63 26.12
CA ALA A 683 18.26 -11.03 25.77
C ALA A 683 18.64 -11.89 26.99
N HIS A 684 19.48 -11.35 27.89
CA HIS A 684 19.79 -12.02 29.15
C HIS A 684 18.58 -12.15 30.05
N LYS A 685 17.77 -11.09 30.17
CA LYS A 685 16.49 -11.12 30.89
C LYS A 685 15.51 -12.14 30.29
N ALA A 686 15.56 -12.36 28.97
CA ALA A 686 14.78 -13.37 28.27
C ALA A 686 15.24 -14.81 28.55
N GLY A 687 16.37 -15.02 29.23
CA GLY A 687 16.89 -16.33 29.62
C GLY A 687 18.05 -16.85 28.77
N ILE A 688 18.64 -16.01 27.92
CA ILE A 688 19.90 -16.32 27.22
C ILE A 688 21.07 -16.16 28.20
N PRO A 689 21.86 -17.22 28.48
CA PRO A 689 22.98 -17.13 29.43
C PRO A 689 24.00 -16.05 29.06
N VAL A 690 24.60 -15.42 30.08
CA VAL A 690 25.56 -14.32 29.90
C VAL A 690 26.82 -14.69 29.13
N ASP A 691 27.24 -15.96 29.21
CA ASP A 691 28.38 -16.46 28.44
C ASP A 691 27.96 -17.07 27.09
N ALA A 692 26.65 -17.24 26.84
CA ALA A 692 26.16 -17.69 25.54
C ALA A 692 25.98 -16.53 24.54
N LEU A 693 25.80 -15.30 25.03
CA LEU A 693 25.74 -14.08 24.24
C LEU A 693 26.59 -13.00 24.93
N ILE A 694 27.71 -12.60 24.32
CA ILE A 694 28.61 -11.60 24.89
C ILE A 694 28.68 -10.40 23.94
N LEU A 695 28.44 -9.20 24.45
CA LEU A 695 28.65 -7.96 23.72
C LEU A 695 30.15 -7.60 23.69
N ALA A 696 30.68 -7.30 22.51
CA ALA A 696 32.04 -6.81 22.31
C ALA A 696 31.99 -5.45 21.59
N SER A 697 31.73 -4.37 22.32
CA SER A 697 31.73 -3.00 21.78
C SER A 697 33.14 -2.56 21.39
N GLY A 698 33.26 -1.67 20.41
CA GLY A 698 34.54 -1.10 19.96
C GLY A 698 34.59 -0.80 18.47
N GLY A 699 35.74 -0.36 18.00
CA GLY A 699 35.97 0.01 16.61
C GLY A 699 36.30 -1.20 15.71
N PRO A 700 36.87 -0.93 14.52
CA PRO A 700 37.31 -1.96 13.58
C PRO A 700 38.33 -2.95 14.17
N GLU A 701 39.16 -2.52 15.12
CA GLU A 701 40.17 -3.33 15.79
C GLU A 701 39.57 -4.51 16.57
N VAL A 702 38.43 -4.31 17.24
CA VAL A 702 37.70 -5.40 17.92
C VAL A 702 37.14 -6.39 16.90
N GLY A 703 36.62 -5.91 15.77
CA GLY A 703 36.13 -6.76 14.68
C GLY A 703 37.24 -7.59 14.03
N ALA A 704 38.41 -6.99 13.80
CA ALA A 704 39.58 -7.68 13.26
C ALA A 704 40.11 -8.75 14.24
N ALA A 705 40.23 -8.41 15.52
CA ALA A 705 40.65 -9.37 16.55
C ALA A 705 39.67 -10.55 16.66
N LEU A 706 38.36 -10.29 16.54
CA LEU A 706 37.35 -11.34 16.60
C LEU A 706 37.39 -12.28 15.38
N THR A 707 37.53 -11.72 14.18
CA THR A 707 37.55 -12.51 12.93
C THR A 707 38.86 -13.28 12.75
N GLY A 708 39.97 -12.76 13.28
CA GLY A 708 41.26 -13.44 13.30
C GLY A 708 41.42 -14.55 14.35
N ASP A 709 40.52 -14.67 15.34
CA ASP A 709 40.61 -15.73 16.36
C ASP A 709 40.15 -17.09 15.77
N PRO A 710 41.02 -18.13 15.75
CA PRO A 710 40.70 -19.42 15.12
C PRO A 710 39.60 -20.20 15.84
N ARG A 711 39.22 -19.82 17.06
CA ARG A 711 38.12 -20.45 17.82
C ARG A 711 36.74 -19.97 17.37
N VAL A 712 36.68 -18.89 16.59
CA VAL A 712 35.43 -18.45 15.95
C VAL A 712 35.15 -19.34 14.75
N VAL A 713 34.04 -20.08 14.79
CA VAL A 713 33.69 -21.12 13.80
C VAL A 713 32.70 -20.64 12.74
N GLY A 714 32.37 -19.35 12.73
CA GLY A 714 31.50 -18.74 11.75
C GLY A 714 31.35 -17.24 11.98
N VAL A 715 31.11 -16.49 10.91
CA VAL A 715 30.89 -15.04 10.96
C VAL A 715 29.60 -14.69 10.24
N ALA A 716 28.70 -13.99 10.92
CA ALA A 716 27.59 -13.27 10.31
C ALA A 716 27.93 -11.78 10.31
N PHE A 717 28.08 -11.21 9.13
CA PHE A 717 28.50 -9.83 8.91
C PHE A 717 27.46 -9.11 8.05
N THR A 718 27.13 -7.89 8.45
CA THR A 718 26.40 -6.97 7.57
C THR A 718 27.09 -5.61 7.58
N GLY A 719 27.43 -5.08 6.40
CA GLY A 719 28.17 -3.84 6.25
C GLY A 719 28.75 -3.64 4.86
N SER A 720 29.90 -2.97 4.74
CA SER A 720 30.46 -2.66 3.42
C SER A 720 31.06 -3.88 2.71
N THR A 721 30.98 -3.92 1.37
CA THR A 721 31.63 -4.95 0.54
C THR A 721 33.15 -5.00 0.75
N ALA A 722 33.79 -3.87 1.01
CA ALA A 722 35.23 -3.81 1.29
C ALA A 722 35.58 -4.53 2.60
N THR A 723 34.80 -4.29 3.66
CA THR A 723 34.97 -4.96 4.96
C THR A 723 34.67 -6.46 4.86
N ALA A 724 33.60 -6.87 4.15
CA ALA A 724 33.30 -8.28 3.93
C ALA A 724 34.46 -9.02 3.24
N LYS A 725 35.08 -8.43 2.22
CA LYS A 725 36.27 -8.98 1.55
C LYS A 725 37.49 -9.05 2.48
N ALA A 726 37.68 -8.08 3.36
CA ALA A 726 38.76 -8.11 4.36
C ALA A 726 38.55 -9.25 5.37
N ILE A 727 37.32 -9.43 5.87
CA ILE A 727 36.95 -10.55 6.75
C ILE A 727 37.21 -11.88 6.03
N ALA A 728 36.73 -12.04 4.79
CA ALA A 728 36.91 -13.27 4.02
C ALA A 728 38.39 -13.67 3.86
N ARG A 729 39.28 -12.69 3.65
CA ARG A 729 40.74 -12.93 3.61
C ARG A 729 41.27 -13.36 4.97
N SER A 730 40.91 -12.61 6.02
CA SER A 730 41.33 -12.92 7.39
C SER A 730 40.94 -14.32 7.86
N LEU A 731 39.76 -14.81 7.43
CA LEU A 731 39.31 -16.18 7.73
C LEU A 731 40.15 -17.27 7.05
N LEU A 732 40.94 -16.93 6.05
CA LEU A 732 41.79 -17.83 5.27
C LEU A 732 43.30 -17.61 5.50
N ASP A 733 43.69 -16.65 6.34
CA ASP A 733 45.10 -16.29 6.57
C ASP A 733 45.88 -17.38 7.34
N ASP A 734 45.17 -18.21 8.12
CA ASP A 734 45.73 -19.34 8.87
C ASP A 734 45.44 -20.66 8.14
N GLU A 735 46.49 -21.32 7.63
CA GLU A 735 46.37 -22.59 6.86
C GLU A 735 45.89 -23.77 7.70
N GLU A 736 46.02 -23.73 9.03
CA GLU A 736 45.56 -24.80 9.93
C GLU A 736 44.09 -24.61 10.35
N ARG A 737 43.50 -23.43 10.08
CA ARG A 737 42.12 -23.13 10.45
C ARG A 737 41.14 -23.87 9.53
N PRO A 738 40.10 -24.52 10.08
CA PRO A 738 39.01 -25.05 9.26
C PRO A 738 38.33 -23.95 8.45
N ILE A 739 37.87 -24.27 7.24
CA ILE A 739 37.05 -23.33 6.46
C ILE A 739 35.73 -23.10 7.19
N VAL A 740 35.53 -21.88 7.69
CA VAL A 740 34.34 -21.50 8.44
C VAL A 740 33.31 -20.78 7.56
N PRO A 741 32.00 -20.89 7.85
CA PRO A 741 30.98 -20.10 7.17
C PRO A 741 31.18 -18.59 7.36
N LEU A 742 31.09 -17.85 6.26
CA LEU A 742 30.85 -16.41 6.25
C LEU A 742 29.47 -16.18 5.65
N ILE A 743 28.59 -15.53 6.39
CA ILE A 743 27.37 -14.89 5.89
C ILE A 743 27.70 -13.41 5.81
N ALA A 744 27.81 -12.85 4.62
CA ALA A 744 28.10 -11.44 4.42
C ALA A 744 26.98 -10.80 3.58
N GLU A 745 26.20 -9.92 4.21
CA GLU A 745 25.21 -9.07 3.53
C GLU A 745 25.79 -7.67 3.35
N THR A 746 25.81 -7.16 2.12
CA THR A 746 26.51 -5.92 1.78
C THR A 746 25.64 -4.94 0.99
N GLY A 747 26.24 -3.83 0.52
CA GLY A 747 25.53 -2.75 -0.15
C GLY A 747 25.07 -3.07 -1.58
N GLY A 748 24.44 -2.09 -2.22
CA GLY A 748 23.90 -2.23 -3.57
C GLY A 748 23.84 -0.91 -4.35
N VAL A 749 24.01 -1.00 -5.67
CA VAL A 749 23.59 0.06 -6.61
C VAL A 749 22.19 -0.31 -7.09
N ASN A 750 21.19 -0.06 -6.25
CA ASN A 750 19.83 -0.49 -6.50
C ASN A 750 19.14 0.41 -7.53
N ALA A 751 18.48 -0.21 -8.50
CA ALA A 751 17.84 0.50 -9.60
C ALA A 751 16.31 0.34 -9.58
N MET A 752 15.59 1.39 -10.01
CA MET A 752 14.17 1.33 -10.31
C MET A 752 13.95 1.61 -11.79
N ILE A 753 13.30 0.69 -12.50
CA ILE A 753 12.91 0.87 -13.91
C ILE A 753 11.44 1.32 -13.94
N VAL A 754 11.19 2.40 -14.67
CA VAL A 754 9.85 2.97 -14.86
C VAL A 754 9.56 3.06 -16.34
N ASP A 755 8.48 2.43 -16.78
CA ASP A 755 7.97 2.54 -18.15
C ASP A 755 6.86 3.59 -18.27
N SER A 756 6.44 3.84 -19.51
CA SER A 756 5.42 4.85 -19.83
C SER A 756 3.99 4.48 -19.41
N THR A 757 3.75 3.24 -18.94
CA THR A 757 2.44 2.79 -18.43
C THR A 757 2.26 3.06 -16.94
N ALA A 758 3.34 3.34 -16.22
CA ALA A 758 3.33 3.60 -14.80
C ALA A 758 2.46 4.83 -14.44
N LEU A 759 1.86 4.79 -13.25
CA LEU A 759 1.13 5.93 -12.69
C LEU A 759 2.13 6.93 -12.08
N PRO A 760 2.31 8.15 -12.62
CA PRO A 760 3.34 9.08 -12.15
C PRO A 760 3.25 9.41 -10.66
N GLU A 761 2.04 9.62 -10.15
CA GLU A 761 1.79 9.99 -8.76
C GLU A 761 2.18 8.88 -7.78
N GLN A 762 2.14 7.63 -8.22
CA GLN A 762 2.59 6.48 -7.44
C GLN A 762 4.10 6.31 -7.53
N VAL A 763 4.66 6.40 -8.74
CA VAL A 763 6.12 6.34 -8.97
C VAL A 763 6.82 7.39 -8.11
N VAL A 764 6.36 8.64 -8.12
CA VAL A 764 6.97 9.71 -7.34
C VAL A 764 6.94 9.42 -5.85
N ALA A 765 5.81 8.96 -5.31
CA ALA A 765 5.69 8.60 -3.89
C ALA A 765 6.65 7.45 -3.51
N ASP A 766 6.74 6.43 -4.35
CA ASP A 766 7.60 5.26 -4.13
C ASP A 766 9.08 5.60 -4.30
N VAL A 767 9.43 6.50 -5.22
CA VAL A 767 10.80 7.02 -5.43
C VAL A 767 11.25 7.85 -4.24
N ILE A 768 10.43 8.81 -3.77
CA ILE A 768 10.73 9.63 -2.59
C ILE A 768 11.00 8.73 -1.38
N THR A 769 10.09 7.79 -1.13
CA THR A 769 10.20 6.83 -0.04
C THR A 769 11.47 5.98 -0.17
N SER A 770 11.75 5.45 -1.36
CA SER A 770 12.87 4.52 -1.58
C SER A 770 14.24 5.19 -1.58
N ALA A 771 14.34 6.44 -2.06
CA ALA A 771 15.61 7.13 -2.21
C ALA A 771 16.00 7.96 -0.99
N PHE A 772 15.03 8.64 -0.37
CA PHE A 772 15.28 9.65 0.66
C PHE A 772 14.86 9.21 2.07
N GLY A 773 13.97 8.21 2.20
CA GLY A 773 13.62 7.62 3.49
C GLY A 773 14.86 7.20 4.29
N SER A 774 14.88 7.50 5.60
CA SER A 774 16.05 7.34 6.48
C SER A 774 17.32 8.03 5.97
N ALA A 775 17.19 9.20 5.31
CA ALA A 775 18.28 9.90 4.62
C ALA A 775 19.00 9.03 3.59
N GLY A 776 18.28 8.09 2.95
CA GLY A 776 18.87 7.13 2.02
C GLY A 776 19.87 6.17 2.66
N GLN A 777 19.90 6.03 3.99
CA GLN A 777 20.83 5.16 4.72
C GLN A 777 20.32 3.71 4.86
N ARG A 778 19.64 3.20 3.83
CA ARG A 778 19.21 1.80 3.74
C ARG A 778 20.04 1.09 2.67
N CYS A 779 20.44 -0.16 2.94
CA CYS A 779 21.08 -0.99 1.91
C CYS A 779 20.15 -1.20 0.71
N SER A 780 18.83 -1.23 0.93
CA SER A 780 17.80 -1.34 -0.10
C SER A 780 17.42 -0.03 -0.80
N ALA A 781 17.96 1.13 -0.39
CA ALA A 781 17.53 2.42 -0.91
C ALA A 781 17.82 2.56 -2.41
N LEU A 782 16.91 3.24 -3.12
CA LEU A 782 17.00 3.51 -4.54
C LEU A 782 18.20 4.44 -4.81
N ARG A 783 19.12 4.00 -5.68
CA ARG A 783 20.31 4.77 -6.07
C ARG A 783 20.25 5.27 -7.51
N LEU A 784 19.57 4.53 -8.37
CA LEU A 784 19.47 4.78 -9.80
C LEU A 784 18.01 4.65 -10.29
N LEU A 785 17.38 5.77 -10.61
CA LEU A 785 16.08 5.81 -11.26
C LEU A 785 16.25 5.82 -12.78
N LEU A 786 15.61 4.88 -13.46
CA LEU A 786 15.65 4.70 -14.92
C LEU A 786 14.26 4.91 -15.48
N ILE A 787 14.05 6.06 -16.11
CA ILE A 787 12.74 6.46 -16.64
C ILE A 787 12.74 6.32 -18.15
N GLN A 788 11.69 5.76 -18.71
CA GLN A 788 11.54 5.72 -20.16
C GLN A 788 11.51 7.15 -20.73
N GLU A 789 12.26 7.41 -21.80
CA GLU A 789 12.44 8.76 -22.38
C GLU A 789 11.11 9.50 -22.60
N ASP A 790 10.05 8.79 -23.02
CA ASP A 790 8.75 9.38 -23.39
C ASP A 790 7.98 10.02 -22.21
N VAL A 791 8.30 9.65 -20.96
CA VAL A 791 7.64 10.16 -19.76
C VAL A 791 8.61 10.83 -18.77
N ALA A 792 9.90 10.92 -19.12
CA ALA A 792 10.94 11.39 -18.22
C ALA A 792 10.72 12.82 -17.74
N ASP A 793 10.39 13.76 -18.63
CA ASP A 793 10.26 15.17 -18.27
C ASP A 793 9.12 15.43 -17.28
N GLU A 794 7.92 14.86 -17.53
CA GLU A 794 6.76 15.01 -16.61
C GLU A 794 7.04 14.34 -15.26
N MET A 795 7.63 13.15 -15.27
CA MET A 795 7.96 12.40 -14.06
C MET A 795 9.01 13.14 -13.21
N ILE A 796 10.06 13.67 -13.85
CA ILE A 796 11.11 14.44 -13.18
C ILE A 796 10.52 15.74 -12.63
N ALA A 797 9.66 16.43 -13.37
CA ALA A 797 9.03 17.66 -12.89
C ALA A 797 8.17 17.42 -11.63
N MET A 798 7.35 16.37 -11.62
CA MET A 798 6.56 15.99 -10.45
C MET A 798 7.45 15.56 -9.28
N LEU A 799 8.54 14.83 -9.54
CA LEU A 799 9.50 14.40 -8.52
C LEU A 799 10.21 15.59 -7.86
N LYS A 800 10.62 16.60 -8.64
CA LYS A 800 11.18 17.86 -8.11
C LYS A 800 10.19 18.57 -7.19
N GLY A 801 8.95 18.73 -7.66
CA GLY A 801 7.90 19.39 -6.87
C GLY A 801 7.54 18.61 -5.60
N ALA A 802 7.65 17.28 -5.59
CA ALA A 802 7.45 16.47 -4.40
C ALA A 802 8.61 16.64 -3.40
N MET A 803 9.86 16.73 -3.89
CA MET A 803 11.03 17.02 -3.05
C MET A 803 10.94 18.36 -2.33
N GLU A 804 10.38 19.40 -2.98
CA GLU A 804 10.14 20.71 -2.35
C GLU A 804 9.20 20.63 -1.15
N THR A 805 8.41 19.56 -1.01
CA THR A 805 7.48 19.39 0.11
C THR A 805 8.08 18.69 1.32
N LEU A 806 9.30 18.13 1.18
CA LEU A 806 9.97 17.37 2.24
C LEU A 806 10.44 18.29 3.37
N VAL A 807 10.31 17.80 4.60
CA VAL A 807 10.84 18.44 5.80
C VAL A 807 12.11 17.73 6.23
N ILE A 808 13.22 18.47 6.21
CA ILE A 808 14.53 17.98 6.66
C ILE A 808 14.81 18.59 8.03
N GLY A 809 15.06 17.77 9.05
CA GLY A 809 15.14 18.28 10.41
C GLY A 809 15.43 17.25 11.50
N ASP A 810 15.14 17.65 12.74
CA ASP A 810 15.31 16.80 13.92
C ASP A 810 14.45 15.54 13.78
N PRO A 811 15.03 14.33 13.85
CA PRO A 811 14.28 13.08 13.68
C PRO A 811 13.26 12.80 14.79
N SER A 812 13.31 13.53 15.91
CA SER A 812 12.30 13.45 16.98
C SER A 812 11.06 14.31 16.73
N ASP A 813 11.12 15.26 15.79
CA ASP A 813 9.96 16.02 15.33
C ASP A 813 9.10 15.13 14.41
N PRO A 814 7.80 14.91 14.73
CA PRO A 814 6.92 14.10 13.90
C PRO A 814 6.74 14.63 12.48
N ALA A 815 6.99 15.92 12.22
CA ALA A 815 6.90 16.51 10.90
C ALA A 815 8.14 16.22 10.02
N THR A 816 9.24 15.70 10.58
CA THR A 816 10.48 15.43 9.83
C THR A 816 10.34 14.20 8.94
N ASP A 817 10.62 14.36 7.64
CA ASP A 817 10.70 13.27 6.66
C ASP A 817 12.10 12.67 6.57
N VAL A 818 13.12 13.54 6.65
CA VAL A 818 14.52 13.15 6.46
C VAL A 818 15.37 13.71 7.59
N GLY A 819 15.95 12.80 8.38
CA GLY A 819 16.90 13.13 9.45
C GLY A 819 18.34 13.31 8.96
N PRO A 820 19.31 13.51 9.88
CA PRO A 820 20.72 13.65 9.53
C PRO A 820 21.39 12.30 9.20
N VAL A 821 22.55 12.35 8.53
CA VAL A 821 23.40 11.17 8.36
C VAL A 821 24.15 10.82 9.65
N ILE A 822 24.61 9.58 9.76
CA ILE A 822 25.07 9.01 11.03
C ILE A 822 26.26 9.75 11.68
N ASP A 823 27.31 10.09 10.91
CA ASP A 823 28.56 10.65 11.41
C ASP A 823 29.23 11.60 10.41
N ASP A 824 30.28 12.28 10.86
CA ASP A 824 30.98 13.30 10.06
C ASP A 824 31.66 12.70 8.83
N ALA A 825 32.19 11.47 8.93
CA ALA A 825 32.82 10.79 7.81
C ALA A 825 31.81 10.43 6.70
N ALA A 826 30.60 10.01 7.05
CA ALA A 826 29.51 9.82 6.11
C ALA A 826 29.09 11.15 5.47
N TYR A 827 28.94 12.20 6.29
CA TYR A 827 28.57 13.53 5.84
C TYR A 827 29.57 14.10 4.82
N GLU A 828 30.86 14.17 5.17
CA GLU A 828 31.93 14.70 4.32
C GLU A 828 31.98 13.95 2.99
N LYS A 829 32.00 12.60 3.04
CA LYS A 829 32.04 11.76 1.83
C LYS A 829 30.87 12.01 0.88
N LEU A 830 29.66 12.22 1.41
CA LEU A 830 28.47 12.47 0.62
C LEU A 830 28.45 13.90 0.06
N MET A 831 28.84 14.87 0.87
CA MET A 831 28.93 16.27 0.45
C MET A 831 30.00 16.48 -0.63
N ASP A 832 31.15 15.81 -0.53
CA ASP A 832 32.20 15.82 -1.55
C ASP A 832 31.70 15.32 -2.90
N HIS A 833 30.99 14.19 -2.92
CA HIS A 833 30.38 13.65 -4.15
C HIS A 833 29.31 14.56 -4.71
N ARG A 834 28.46 15.09 -3.82
CA ARG A 834 27.40 16.01 -4.19
C ARG A 834 28.00 17.26 -4.85
N ALA A 835 29.04 17.87 -4.26
CA ALA A 835 29.75 19.02 -4.80
C ALA A 835 30.42 18.71 -6.15
N ALA A 836 30.99 17.52 -6.31
CA ALA A 836 31.57 17.07 -7.58
C ALA A 836 30.55 16.86 -8.71
N MET A 837 29.26 16.87 -8.40
CA MET A 837 28.15 16.68 -9.35
C MET A 837 27.24 17.91 -9.45
N GLU A 838 27.65 19.07 -8.91
CA GLU A 838 26.82 20.28 -8.80
C GLU A 838 26.24 20.75 -10.14
N ASP A 839 27.04 20.67 -11.21
CA ASP A 839 26.68 20.98 -12.59
C ASP A 839 25.66 20.01 -13.20
N ARG A 840 25.35 18.91 -12.51
CA ARG A 840 24.38 17.87 -12.91
C ARG A 840 23.14 17.79 -12.03
N TRP A 841 22.99 18.66 -11.03
CA TRP A 841 21.82 18.63 -10.16
C TRP A 841 20.55 18.99 -10.94
N LEU A 842 19.53 18.15 -10.82
CA LEU A 842 18.20 18.42 -11.33
C LEU A 842 17.36 19.17 -10.30
N ALA A 843 17.50 18.83 -9.02
CA ALA A 843 16.99 19.58 -7.88
C ALA A 843 17.69 19.14 -6.59
N THR A 844 17.61 19.99 -5.58
CA THR A 844 18.09 19.75 -4.22
C THR A 844 17.15 20.42 -3.23
N CYS A 845 16.96 19.81 -2.06
CA CYS A 845 16.23 20.44 -0.96
C CYS A 845 17.13 21.41 -0.17
N ASP A 846 16.51 22.32 0.57
CA ASP A 846 17.17 23.08 1.62
C ASP A 846 17.31 22.24 2.89
N VAL A 847 18.31 22.55 3.72
CA VAL A 847 18.57 21.84 4.98
C VAL A 847 18.89 22.83 6.10
N PRO A 848 18.69 22.46 7.38
CA PRO A 848 19.11 23.29 8.51
C PRO A 848 20.61 23.62 8.48
N GLU A 849 20.98 24.82 8.94
CA GLU A 849 22.39 25.29 8.96
C GLU A 849 23.29 24.46 9.88
N ALA A 850 22.72 23.87 10.94
CA ALA A 850 23.44 23.07 11.93
C ALA A 850 22.99 21.60 11.88
N GLY A 851 23.95 20.70 12.05
CA GLY A 851 23.73 19.25 12.01
C GLY A 851 24.32 18.59 10.77
N ARG A 852 24.29 17.25 10.73
CA ARG A 852 24.86 16.44 9.64
C ARG A 852 23.83 16.17 8.55
N PHE A 853 23.20 17.22 8.03
CA PHE A 853 22.14 17.09 7.03
C PHE A 853 22.71 17.11 5.62
N VAL A 854 22.68 15.98 4.93
CA VAL A 854 22.97 15.95 3.49
C VAL A 854 21.68 16.27 2.73
N PRO A 855 21.64 17.33 1.90
CA PRO A 855 20.44 17.66 1.15
C PRO A 855 19.99 16.53 0.23
N PRO A 856 18.73 16.07 0.29
CA PRO A 856 18.16 15.23 -0.74
C PRO A 856 18.39 15.84 -2.12
N THR A 857 19.07 15.11 -3.00
CA THR A 857 19.54 15.64 -4.30
C THR A 857 19.23 14.68 -5.43
N LEU A 858 18.66 15.20 -6.52
CA LEU A 858 18.51 14.52 -7.81
C LEU A 858 19.69 14.88 -8.70
N ILE A 859 20.39 13.88 -9.23
CA ILE A 859 21.60 14.04 -10.05
C ILE A 859 21.35 13.38 -11.41
N ALA A 860 21.44 14.14 -12.50
CA ALA A 860 21.38 13.57 -13.84
C ALA A 860 22.68 12.82 -14.17
N ILE A 861 22.57 11.65 -14.79
CA ILE A 861 23.69 10.94 -15.41
C ILE A 861 23.35 10.58 -16.86
N ASP A 862 24.36 10.51 -17.72
CA ASP A 862 24.13 10.27 -19.15
C ASP A 862 23.84 8.80 -19.42
N SER A 863 24.37 7.95 -18.55
CA SER A 863 24.44 6.51 -18.76
C SER A 863 24.29 5.76 -17.46
N VAL A 864 23.58 4.64 -17.50
CA VAL A 864 23.55 3.64 -16.40
C VAL A 864 24.97 3.35 -15.91
N ASP A 865 25.95 3.31 -16.81
CA ASP A 865 27.35 2.95 -16.54
C ASP A 865 28.13 4.02 -15.75
N ASP A 866 27.59 5.22 -15.56
CA ASP A 866 28.28 6.31 -14.83
C ASP A 866 28.26 6.08 -13.30
N LEU A 867 27.34 5.25 -12.80
CA LEU A 867 27.21 4.94 -11.37
C LEU A 867 27.73 3.52 -11.04
N ASN A 868 28.99 3.41 -10.61
CA ASN A 868 29.63 2.10 -10.35
C ASN A 868 29.95 1.81 -8.88
N ARG A 869 29.52 2.68 -7.98
CA ARG A 869 29.69 2.52 -6.53
C ARG A 869 28.45 2.99 -5.80
N GLU A 870 28.27 2.45 -4.60
CA GLU A 870 27.22 2.88 -3.69
C GLU A 870 27.56 4.23 -3.04
N TRP A 871 26.58 5.12 -3.04
CA TRP A 871 26.57 6.36 -2.26
C TRP A 871 25.48 6.25 -1.19
N PHE A 872 25.91 6.01 0.05
CA PHE A 872 25.03 5.63 1.15
C PHE A 872 24.39 6.85 1.83
N GLY A 873 23.57 7.58 1.08
CA GLY A 873 22.92 8.82 1.52
C GLY A 873 21.78 9.24 0.57
N PRO A 874 21.19 10.44 0.76
CA PRO A 874 19.99 10.85 0.03
C PRO A 874 20.33 11.45 -1.34
N LEU A 875 21.11 10.73 -2.15
CA LEU A 875 21.57 11.14 -3.48
C LEU A 875 21.00 10.18 -4.54
N LEU A 876 20.00 10.63 -5.28
CA LEU A 876 19.32 9.85 -6.32
C LEU A 876 19.88 10.21 -7.69
N HIS A 877 20.42 9.22 -8.40
CA HIS A 877 20.89 9.41 -9.77
C HIS A 877 19.75 9.04 -10.75
N VAL A 878 19.57 9.85 -11.79
CA VAL A 878 18.50 9.67 -12.78
C VAL A 878 19.12 9.53 -14.16
N ALA A 879 18.72 8.50 -14.89
CA ALA A 879 19.02 8.33 -16.30
C ALA A 879 17.76 7.91 -17.06
N THR A 880 17.80 8.01 -18.38
CA THR A 880 16.70 7.55 -19.24
C THR A 880 17.04 6.27 -19.98
N TRP A 881 16.01 5.57 -20.45
CA TRP A 881 16.13 4.43 -21.35
C TRP A 881 15.10 4.50 -22.47
N LYS A 882 15.39 3.86 -23.60
CA LYS A 882 14.54 3.90 -24.80
C LYS A 882 13.53 2.77 -24.82
N SER A 883 12.32 3.05 -25.28
CA SER A 883 11.32 2.01 -25.55
C SER A 883 11.92 0.87 -26.39
N GLY A 884 11.59 -0.37 -26.04
CA GLY A 884 12.14 -1.57 -26.66
C GLY A 884 13.56 -1.98 -26.22
N GLU A 885 14.26 -1.20 -25.38
CA GLU A 885 15.61 -1.54 -24.89
C GLU A 885 15.64 -2.12 -23.45
N ILE A 886 14.50 -2.51 -22.87
CA ILE A 886 14.42 -2.93 -21.46
C ILE A 886 15.38 -4.07 -21.10
N GLU A 887 15.50 -5.12 -21.93
CA GLU A 887 16.43 -6.23 -21.69
C GLU A 887 17.89 -5.76 -21.62
N LYS A 888 18.26 -4.84 -22.52
CA LYS A 888 19.60 -4.23 -22.55
C LYS A 888 19.82 -3.36 -21.32
N THR A 889 18.80 -2.63 -20.86
CA THR A 889 18.84 -1.86 -19.61
C THR A 889 19.08 -2.78 -18.41
N ILE A 890 18.35 -3.89 -18.30
CA ILE A 890 18.54 -4.89 -17.24
C ILE A 890 19.95 -5.49 -17.29
N ALA A 891 20.43 -5.85 -18.48
CA ALA A 891 21.77 -6.40 -18.66
C ALA A 891 22.87 -5.44 -18.18
N ARG A 892 22.72 -4.13 -18.42
CA ARG A 892 23.64 -3.10 -17.93
C ARG A 892 23.59 -2.92 -16.42
N ILE A 893 22.43 -3.05 -15.80
CA ILE A 893 22.30 -3.06 -14.33
C ILE A 893 23.03 -4.28 -13.76
N ASN A 894 22.75 -5.47 -14.28
CA ASN A 894 23.41 -6.72 -13.86
C ASN A 894 24.94 -6.65 -14.01
N ALA A 895 25.44 -6.01 -15.08
CA ALA A 895 26.88 -5.87 -15.35
C ALA A 895 27.65 -5.11 -14.25
N LYS A 896 26.95 -4.35 -13.38
CA LYS A 896 27.56 -3.70 -12.20
C LYS A 896 28.03 -4.70 -11.14
N GLY A 897 27.51 -5.93 -11.19
CA GLY A 897 27.86 -7.02 -10.27
C GLY A 897 27.21 -6.91 -8.89
N PHE A 898 26.45 -5.85 -8.59
CA PHE A 898 25.55 -5.79 -7.44
C PHE A 898 24.23 -6.50 -7.75
N GLY A 899 23.51 -6.90 -6.71
CA GLY A 899 22.29 -7.71 -6.86
C GLY A 899 21.40 -7.70 -5.63
N LEU A 900 21.14 -6.52 -5.02
CA LEU A 900 20.34 -6.43 -3.79
C LEU A 900 18.85 -6.18 -4.05
N THR A 901 18.45 -4.94 -4.35
CA THR A 901 17.05 -4.60 -4.67
C THR A 901 16.89 -4.02 -6.07
N MET A 902 15.76 -4.33 -6.71
CA MET A 902 15.31 -3.69 -7.95
C MET A 902 13.82 -3.32 -7.83
N GLY A 903 13.47 -2.14 -8.34
CA GLY A 903 12.09 -1.69 -8.50
C GLY A 903 11.66 -1.76 -9.96
N LEU A 904 10.40 -2.12 -10.19
CA LEU A 904 9.74 -2.01 -11.49
C LEU A 904 8.40 -1.30 -11.32
N HIS A 905 8.18 -0.23 -12.05
CA HIS A 905 6.85 0.33 -12.24
C HIS A 905 6.40 0.11 -13.69
N SER A 906 5.42 -0.77 -13.84
CA SER A 906 4.80 -1.14 -15.12
C SER A 906 3.42 -1.76 -14.88
N ARG A 907 2.47 -1.52 -15.79
CA ARG A 907 1.15 -2.18 -15.82
C ARG A 907 1.11 -3.38 -16.77
N ILE A 908 2.21 -3.65 -17.48
CA ILE A 908 2.35 -4.74 -18.45
C ILE A 908 2.89 -5.97 -17.71
N ALA A 909 2.09 -7.04 -17.60
CA ALA A 909 2.49 -8.22 -16.83
C ALA A 909 3.73 -8.92 -17.44
N ARG A 910 3.77 -9.03 -18.77
CA ARG A 910 4.94 -9.51 -19.52
C ARG A 910 6.23 -8.75 -19.26
N VAL A 911 6.16 -7.45 -18.95
CA VAL A 911 7.34 -6.68 -18.56
C VAL A 911 7.83 -7.13 -17.18
N SER A 912 6.92 -7.41 -16.24
CA SER A 912 7.27 -8.01 -14.94
C SER A 912 7.94 -9.37 -15.12
N GLU A 913 7.34 -10.26 -15.90
CA GLU A 913 7.90 -11.59 -16.19
C GLU A 913 9.29 -11.49 -16.83
N LEU A 914 9.46 -10.59 -17.79
CA LEU A 914 10.76 -10.35 -18.44
C LEU A 914 11.81 -9.88 -17.43
N VAL A 915 11.46 -8.95 -16.54
CA VAL A 915 12.36 -8.46 -15.49
C VAL A 915 12.68 -9.57 -14.50
N GLU A 916 11.71 -10.38 -14.09
CA GLU A 916 11.90 -11.54 -13.21
C GLU A 916 12.86 -12.56 -13.81
N ASP A 917 12.75 -12.85 -15.10
CA ASP A 917 13.60 -13.82 -15.81
C ASP A 917 15.07 -13.35 -15.97
N HIS A 918 15.26 -12.05 -16.19
CA HIS A 918 16.54 -11.47 -16.60
C HIS A 918 17.30 -10.75 -15.48
N ALA A 919 16.62 -10.20 -14.48
CA ALA A 919 17.27 -9.50 -13.39
C ALA A 919 18.07 -10.48 -12.50
N ARG A 920 19.29 -10.08 -12.15
CA ARG A 920 20.18 -10.82 -11.23
C ARG A 920 20.24 -10.08 -9.90
N ILE A 921 19.13 -10.15 -9.17
CA ILE A 921 18.90 -9.41 -7.94
C ILE A 921 18.20 -10.28 -6.89
N GLY A 922 18.42 -9.95 -5.62
CA GLY A 922 17.84 -10.68 -4.51
C GLY A 922 16.36 -10.38 -4.28
N ASN A 923 15.95 -9.11 -4.39
CA ASN A 923 14.59 -8.68 -4.06
C ASN A 923 14.03 -7.74 -5.14
N LEU A 924 13.04 -8.23 -5.91
CA LEU A 924 12.28 -7.45 -6.88
C LEU A 924 11.03 -6.86 -6.23
N TYR A 925 10.76 -5.58 -6.47
CA TYR A 925 9.56 -4.88 -6.01
C TYR A 925 8.81 -4.30 -7.21
N VAL A 926 7.58 -4.74 -7.44
CA VAL A 926 6.76 -4.32 -8.59
C VAL A 926 5.63 -3.41 -8.11
N ASN A 927 5.52 -2.22 -8.70
CA ASN A 927 4.49 -1.21 -8.40
C ASN A 927 4.39 -0.84 -6.91
N ARG A 928 5.55 -0.69 -6.24
CA ARG A 928 5.68 -0.23 -4.86
C ARG A 928 7.11 0.23 -4.58
N SER A 929 7.31 0.89 -3.44
CA SER A 929 8.64 1.20 -2.91
C SER A 929 9.52 -0.06 -2.70
N MET A 930 10.84 0.14 -2.77
CA MET A 930 11.87 -0.92 -2.75
C MET A 930 12.44 -1.21 -1.36
N ILE A 931 11.81 -0.67 -0.31
CA ILE A 931 12.32 -0.71 1.06
C ILE A 931 11.31 -1.39 2.01
N GLY A 932 11.77 -1.68 3.23
CA GLY A 932 10.90 -2.24 4.27
C GLY A 932 10.53 -3.71 4.01
N ALA A 933 11.52 -4.54 3.66
CA ALA A 933 11.31 -5.98 3.52
C ALA A 933 10.81 -6.57 4.86
N VAL A 934 9.71 -7.34 4.81
CA VAL A 934 9.10 -7.92 6.02
C VAL A 934 9.62 -9.33 6.25
N VAL A 935 10.11 -9.60 7.45
CA VAL A 935 10.64 -10.91 7.88
C VAL A 935 9.60 -12.03 7.65
N GLY A 936 10.00 -13.10 6.96
CA GLY A 936 9.14 -14.22 6.61
C GLY A 936 8.18 -13.97 5.43
N SER A 937 8.09 -12.73 4.92
CA SER A 937 7.25 -12.39 3.76
C SER A 937 8.11 -12.00 2.54
N GLN A 938 9.11 -11.14 2.72
CA GLN A 938 10.11 -10.83 1.70
C GLN A 938 11.51 -11.16 2.25
N PRO A 939 11.91 -12.44 2.32
CA PRO A 939 13.28 -12.82 2.71
C PRO A 939 14.33 -11.94 2.03
N PHE A 940 15.15 -11.28 2.83
CA PHE A 940 15.97 -10.17 2.37
C PHE A 940 17.44 -10.56 2.28
N GLY A 941 18.07 -10.17 1.18
CA GLY A 941 19.48 -10.42 0.92
C GLY A 941 19.77 -10.50 -0.57
N GLY A 942 20.99 -10.15 -0.96
CA GLY A 942 21.38 -10.03 -2.36
C GLY A 942 22.24 -11.18 -2.87
N GLU A 943 22.71 -11.03 -4.11
CA GLU A 943 23.75 -11.86 -4.71
C GLU A 943 24.91 -11.01 -5.27
N GLY A 944 25.96 -11.67 -5.77
CA GLY A 944 27.14 -11.00 -6.32
C GLY A 944 27.87 -10.15 -5.27
N LEU A 945 28.11 -8.86 -5.58
CA LEU A 945 28.73 -7.90 -4.66
C LEU A 945 27.83 -7.48 -3.50
N SER A 946 26.55 -7.87 -3.50
CA SER A 946 25.56 -7.51 -2.50
C SER A 946 25.36 -8.54 -1.40
N GLY A 947 25.87 -9.76 -1.56
CA GLY A 947 25.94 -10.69 -0.45
C GLY A 947 26.25 -12.12 -0.85
N THR A 948 26.50 -12.95 0.17
CA THR A 948 26.70 -14.39 0.02
C THR A 948 25.41 -15.18 0.15
N GLY A 949 24.40 -14.60 0.80
CA GLY A 949 23.28 -15.33 1.37
C GLY A 949 23.72 -16.30 2.49
N PRO A 950 22.77 -17.10 3.03
CA PRO A 950 21.35 -17.11 2.68
C PRO A 950 20.61 -15.85 3.16
N LYS A 951 19.41 -15.59 2.59
CA LYS A 951 18.58 -14.44 2.92
C LYS A 951 18.16 -14.41 4.39
N ALA A 952 18.35 -13.29 5.06
CA ALA A 952 17.83 -13.05 6.39
C ALA A 952 16.30 -13.03 6.37
N GLY A 953 15.68 -13.54 7.44
CA GLY A 953 14.23 -13.63 7.58
C GLY A 953 13.61 -14.60 6.58
N GLY A 954 14.42 -15.53 6.06
CA GLY A 954 14.02 -16.54 5.11
C GLY A 954 14.26 -17.96 5.60
N PRO A 955 13.64 -18.94 4.91
CA PRO A 955 13.58 -20.33 5.36
C PRO A 955 14.91 -21.08 5.28
N HIS A 956 15.93 -20.49 4.65
CA HIS A 956 17.25 -21.09 4.45
C HIS A 956 18.33 -20.50 5.36
N TYR A 957 17.98 -19.55 6.23
CA TYR A 957 18.95 -18.84 7.07
C TYR A 957 19.53 -19.73 8.17
N LEU A 958 18.67 -20.35 8.99
CA LEU A 958 19.08 -21.16 10.15
C LEU A 958 20.01 -22.33 9.82
N PRO A 959 19.79 -23.13 8.75
CA PRO A 959 20.67 -24.24 8.40
C PRO A 959 22.15 -23.84 8.23
N ARG A 960 22.43 -22.60 7.79
CA ARG A 960 23.81 -22.11 7.61
C ARG A 960 24.59 -22.01 8.94
N PHE A 961 23.87 -21.89 10.05
CA PHE A 961 24.42 -21.83 11.40
C PHE A 961 24.62 -23.22 12.04
N CYS A 962 24.21 -24.31 11.36
CA CYS A 962 24.22 -25.66 11.89
C CYS A 962 25.28 -26.56 11.24
N ALA A 963 25.79 -27.53 11.98
CA ALA A 963 26.48 -28.71 11.47
C ALA A 963 25.49 -29.86 11.31
N GLU A 964 25.59 -30.56 10.17
CA GLU A 964 24.81 -31.77 9.89
C GLU A 964 25.49 -33.00 10.51
N ARG A 965 24.74 -33.84 11.21
CA ARG A 965 25.22 -35.11 11.78
C ARG A 965 24.22 -36.22 11.49
N THR A 966 24.67 -37.28 10.82
CA THR A 966 23.86 -38.48 10.58
C THR A 966 24.25 -39.58 11.56
N THR A 967 23.27 -40.18 12.22
CA THR A 967 23.46 -41.43 12.95
C THR A 967 22.74 -42.56 12.22
N THR A 968 23.51 -43.56 11.83
CA THR A 968 23.02 -44.80 11.23
C THR A 968 23.18 -45.92 12.25
N ILE A 969 22.09 -46.62 12.55
CA ILE A 969 22.07 -47.72 13.51
C ILE A 969 21.56 -48.96 12.81
N ASP A 970 22.38 -50.01 12.79
CA ASP A 970 21.91 -51.35 12.47
C ASP A 970 21.05 -51.87 13.64
N THR A 971 19.75 -51.95 13.41
CA THR A 971 18.74 -52.39 14.39
C THR A 971 18.45 -53.89 14.29
N THR A 972 19.10 -54.63 13.38
CA THR A 972 18.87 -56.07 13.19
C THR A 972 19.18 -56.88 14.45
N SER A 973 20.23 -56.53 15.19
CA SER A 973 20.60 -57.20 16.44
C SER A 973 19.58 -56.99 17.58
N ALA A 974 18.70 -56.00 17.46
CA ALA A 974 17.62 -55.73 18.42
C ALA A 974 16.28 -56.39 18.03
N GLY A 975 16.24 -57.18 16.94
CA GLY A 975 15.05 -57.87 16.43
C GLY A 975 14.54 -57.37 15.08
N GLY A 976 15.21 -56.39 14.44
CA GLY A 976 14.78 -55.79 13.18
C GLY A 976 13.45 -55.02 13.30
N ASN A 977 12.83 -54.68 12.18
CA ASN A 977 11.51 -54.04 12.17
C ASN A 977 10.44 -55.09 12.51
N ALA A 978 10.24 -55.39 13.79
CA ALA A 978 9.26 -56.38 14.25
C ALA A 978 7.82 -56.08 13.75
N THR A 979 7.55 -54.82 13.43
CA THR A 979 6.32 -54.34 12.76
C THR A 979 6.14 -54.87 11.34
N LEU A 980 7.21 -55.16 10.58
CA LEU A 980 7.11 -55.80 9.27
C LEU A 980 6.63 -57.26 9.35
N LEU A 981 6.93 -57.95 10.46
CA LEU A 981 6.44 -59.31 10.72
C LEU A 981 4.97 -59.33 11.17
N SER A 982 4.43 -58.16 11.57
CA SER A 982 3.05 -57.99 12.04
C SER A 982 2.18 -57.15 11.09
N LEU A 983 2.65 -56.87 9.86
CA LEU A 983 1.78 -56.30 8.83
C LEU A 983 0.76 -57.36 8.46
N GLU A 984 -0.51 -57.19 8.85
CA GLU A 984 -1.60 -57.94 8.24
C GLU A 984 -1.56 -57.68 6.73
N GLU A 985 -1.69 -58.74 5.92
CA GLU A 985 -1.84 -58.63 4.47
C GLU A 985 -3.12 -57.83 4.18
N ALA A 986 -3.03 -56.49 4.11
CA ALA A 986 -4.08 -55.66 3.60
C ALA A 986 -4.22 -55.98 2.10
N GLY A 987 -5.19 -56.84 1.81
CA GLY A 987 -5.52 -57.30 0.48
C GLY A 987 -5.75 -56.12 -0.47
N GLN A 988 -5.28 -56.30 -1.70
CA GLN A 988 -5.67 -55.50 -2.85
C GLN A 988 -7.21 -55.38 -2.90
N GLY A 989 -7.72 -54.16 -2.82
CA GLY A 989 -9.14 -53.87 -2.88
C GLY A 989 -9.45 -52.39 -3.00
N ILE A 990 -9.33 -51.88 -4.24
CA ILE A 990 -9.82 -50.59 -4.78
C ILE A 990 -9.09 -49.33 -4.31
#